data_AF-A0A836HMB2-F1
#
_entry.id   AF-A0A836HMB2-F1
#
_cell.length_a   1.000
_cell.length_b   1.000
_cell.length_c   1.000
_cell.angle_alpha   90.00
_cell.angle_beta   90.00
_cell.angle_gamma   90.00
#
_symmetry.space_group_name_H-M   'P 1'
#
loop_
_entity.id
_entity.type
_entity.pdbx_description
1 polymer ?
#
loop_
_entity_poly.entity_id
_entity_poly.type
_entity_poly.pdbx_seq_one_letter_code
_entity_poly.pdbx_strand_id
1 'polypeptide(L)'
;MLKFFTEKANHQALKAVLCALFVQKPLEVTLGSTYSTPYLQLPKSKAPLCSCNEAARLLWTSKTASSPADNSLEGEVEWLEWESTVLAPALTPLYTQRRITSEAEAALRELDSTIKEHQGTVAVKGSPSSKSFLVDSVLFASLLPALCEGGLLPAAQAEALSHLVQWFRAFQAEHEELIASAFDVLSVQECGDFLRVPRTYEVSPKRQKTFFATTPIYYVNASPHIGHVYSTLIVDVLGRYHRVKGEEVFVMTGTDEHGQKVAEAAAKQGVSPMEFTTSVSSEFKQCFEEMNYDISYFIRTTKPTHEKLVQDIWKKLEAKGDIYLGKYEGWYSVSDESFLTAQNVVDGVDKDGKPCKISLESGHVVTWVEEENYMFRLSAFRERLLQYFHDHPNCIVPEFRRREVIKTVEKGLFDLSISRKREAVMNWSIPVPGDERHCIYVWLDALFNYYTGALTRVSADGTEALDEDYHALNRWPADVHVVGKDILKFHAIYWPAFLMSADLPLPERLVTHGWWTKDHKKISKSLGNAFDPVEKAKEFGIDALKYFLLRESNFQDDGDYSDRNMVARLNGELADTLGNLVSRCVAPKINVDGVWPEPAEYNESDKTLIASLNNLAGTVDHYYCLPDIQHALIAIFDVLRSLNAYVTENAPWKLVKTDKARLGTVLYVTMEGLRICDMFLQPAMPQKAKEIMDALGVPEATRIGMENYPFGVVKPGTKIGGLAEGQVIFQKVALPAEEGNSVPESGKKSL
;
A
#
# COMPACT_ATOMS: atom_id res chain seq x y z
N MET A 1 15.09 -4.69 -13.83
CA MET A 1 13.90 -5.11 -14.59
C MET A 1 12.74 -4.19 -14.23
N LEU A 2 12.37 -3.28 -15.13
CA LEU A 2 11.25 -2.34 -14.96
C LEU A 2 9.95 -3.09 -15.23
N LYS A 3 9.28 -3.60 -14.19
CA LYS A 3 8.18 -4.57 -14.35
C LYS A 3 6.75 -3.99 -14.45
N PHE A 4 6.56 -2.68 -14.61
CA PHE A 4 5.21 -2.08 -14.52
C PHE A 4 5.02 -0.86 -15.43
N PHE A 5 4.95 -1.08 -16.73
CA PHE A 5 4.52 -0.05 -17.69
C PHE A 5 3.16 -0.42 -18.28
N THR A 6 2.29 0.58 -18.45
CA THR A 6 1.12 0.47 -19.34
C THR A 6 1.58 0.24 -20.79
N GLU A 7 0.74 -0.33 -21.68
CA GLU A 7 1.05 -0.46 -23.13
C GLU A 7 1.56 0.89 -23.71
N LYS A 8 0.98 1.99 -23.21
CA LYS A 8 1.39 3.34 -23.55
C LYS A 8 2.80 3.69 -23.09
N ALA A 9 3.11 3.41 -21.83
CA ALA A 9 4.42 3.73 -21.27
C ALA A 9 5.53 2.84 -21.84
N ASN A 10 5.24 1.58 -22.17
CA ASN A 10 6.20 0.63 -22.76
C ASN A 10 6.71 1.11 -24.12
N HIS A 11 5.81 1.47 -25.05
CA HIS A 11 6.25 1.92 -26.38
C HIS A 11 6.91 3.31 -26.32
N GLN A 12 6.47 4.19 -25.40
CA GLN A 12 7.12 5.48 -25.21
C GLN A 12 8.55 5.31 -24.69
N ALA A 13 8.75 4.44 -23.69
CA ALA A 13 10.07 4.15 -23.14
C ALA A 13 11.00 3.45 -24.16
N LEU A 14 10.45 2.57 -25.01
CA LEU A 14 11.20 1.86 -26.06
C LEU A 14 12.00 2.81 -26.96
N LYS A 15 11.44 3.98 -27.31
CA LYS A 15 12.11 5.01 -28.12
C LYS A 15 13.49 5.38 -27.58
N ALA A 16 13.57 5.63 -26.27
CA ALA A 16 14.80 6.06 -25.63
C ALA A 16 15.71 4.90 -25.25
N VAL A 17 15.15 3.73 -24.89
CA VAL A 17 15.93 2.53 -24.58
C VAL A 17 16.70 2.04 -25.81
N LEU A 18 16.07 2.01 -27.00
CA LEU A 18 16.76 1.67 -28.25
C LEU A 18 17.93 2.61 -28.52
N CYS A 19 17.73 3.92 -28.35
CA CYS A 19 18.79 4.90 -28.49
C CYS A 19 19.89 4.70 -27.45
N ALA A 20 19.55 4.48 -26.18
CA ALA A 20 20.49 4.27 -25.08
C ALA A 20 21.40 3.06 -25.31
N LEU A 21 20.81 1.93 -25.71
CA LEU A 21 21.54 0.71 -26.04
C LEU A 21 22.43 0.92 -27.28
N PHE A 22 21.92 1.59 -28.32
CA PHE A 22 22.69 1.86 -29.55
C PHE A 22 23.89 2.79 -29.32
N VAL A 23 23.76 3.76 -28.41
CA VAL A 23 24.86 4.66 -28.03
C VAL A 23 25.67 4.15 -26.84
N GLN A 24 25.31 2.99 -26.29
CA GLN A 24 25.91 2.35 -25.10
C GLN A 24 26.01 3.31 -23.90
N LYS A 25 24.95 4.09 -23.65
CA LYS A 25 24.87 4.99 -22.49
C LYS A 25 23.79 4.53 -21.53
N PRO A 26 24.02 4.67 -20.21
CA PRO A 26 23.02 4.29 -19.22
C PRO A 26 21.85 5.29 -19.27
N LEU A 27 20.64 4.79 -19.04
CA LEU A 27 19.38 5.54 -19.03
C LEU A 27 18.61 5.14 -17.78
N GLU A 28 18.19 6.11 -16.98
CA GLU A 28 17.28 5.90 -15.87
C GLU A 28 15.85 6.21 -16.32
N VAL A 29 14.93 5.28 -16.05
CA VAL A 29 13.51 5.41 -16.37
C VAL A 29 12.73 5.53 -15.07
N THR A 30 11.97 6.61 -14.92
CA THR A 30 11.06 6.86 -13.81
C THR A 30 9.65 7.07 -14.35
N LEU A 31 8.63 6.80 -13.54
CA LEU A 31 7.23 7.03 -13.92
C LEU A 31 6.70 8.33 -13.33
N GLY A 32 5.87 9.02 -14.11
CA GLY A 32 5.07 10.12 -13.60
C GLY A 32 4.07 9.65 -12.55
N SER A 33 3.48 10.60 -11.82
CA SER A 33 2.49 10.35 -10.76
C SER A 33 1.25 9.54 -11.20
N THR A 34 0.99 9.44 -12.50
CA THR A 34 -0.13 8.69 -13.07
C THR A 34 0.27 7.32 -13.65
N TYR A 35 1.54 6.91 -13.56
CA TYR A 35 2.10 5.67 -14.14
C TYR A 35 1.83 5.46 -15.64
N SER A 36 1.37 6.52 -16.33
CA SER A 36 0.94 6.47 -17.74
C SER A 36 1.93 7.09 -18.71
N THR A 37 2.89 7.86 -18.18
CA THR A 37 3.94 8.55 -18.95
C THR A 37 5.30 8.31 -18.29
N PRO A 38 6.26 7.69 -18.99
CA PRO A 38 7.63 7.57 -18.53
C PRO A 38 8.38 8.90 -18.65
N TYR A 39 9.12 9.25 -17.60
CA TYR A 39 10.10 10.32 -17.57
C TYR A 39 11.49 9.72 -17.50
N LEU A 40 12.43 10.33 -18.21
CA LEU A 40 13.77 9.78 -18.37
C LEU A 40 14.83 10.71 -17.82
N GLN A 41 15.87 10.13 -17.24
CA GLN A 41 17.02 10.83 -16.72
C GLN A 41 18.32 10.21 -17.21
N LEU A 42 19.28 11.07 -17.57
CA LEU A 42 20.64 10.67 -17.94
C LEU A 42 21.51 10.64 -16.68
N PRO A 43 22.12 9.50 -16.30
CA PRO A 43 22.73 9.29 -14.97
C PRO A 43 23.87 10.24 -14.58
N LYS A 44 24.50 10.92 -15.54
CA LYS A 44 25.64 11.83 -15.28
C LYS A 44 25.32 13.33 -15.39
N SER A 45 24.12 13.69 -15.84
CA SER A 45 23.69 15.08 -15.85
C SER A 45 22.58 15.23 -14.82
N LYS A 46 22.68 16.18 -13.90
CA LYS A 46 21.55 16.69 -13.10
C LYS A 46 20.50 17.41 -14.01
N ALA A 47 20.24 16.86 -15.20
CA ALA A 47 19.31 17.40 -16.18
C ALA A 47 17.87 17.14 -15.71
N PRO A 48 16.93 18.02 -16.08
CA PRO A 48 15.52 17.86 -15.74
C PRO A 48 14.96 16.54 -16.30
N LEU A 49 13.91 16.02 -15.65
CA LEU A 49 13.09 14.94 -16.20
C LEU A 49 12.65 15.34 -17.60
N CYS A 50 13.00 14.54 -18.60
CA CYS A 50 12.71 14.83 -20.00
C CYS A 50 11.75 13.81 -20.59
N SER A 51 11.07 14.20 -21.68
CA SER A 51 10.19 13.29 -22.41
C SER A 51 10.99 12.19 -23.12
N CYS A 52 10.33 11.12 -23.56
CA CYS A 52 11.01 10.03 -24.27
C CYS A 52 11.70 10.47 -25.57
N ASN A 53 11.05 11.34 -26.35
CA ASN A 53 11.62 11.90 -27.57
C ASN A 53 12.82 12.80 -27.25
N GLU A 54 12.72 13.59 -26.17
CA GLU A 54 13.81 14.48 -25.74
C GLU A 54 15.02 13.69 -25.21
N ALA A 55 14.80 12.63 -24.43
CA ALA A 55 15.87 11.74 -23.98
C ALA A 55 16.56 11.03 -25.15
N ALA A 56 15.79 10.50 -26.10
CA ALA A 56 16.31 9.87 -27.31
C ALA A 56 17.20 10.86 -28.10
N ARG A 57 16.74 12.11 -28.26
CA ARG A 57 17.52 13.19 -28.89
C ARG A 57 18.80 13.52 -28.11
N LEU A 58 18.74 13.64 -26.79
CA LEU A 58 19.91 13.92 -25.96
C LEU A 58 20.94 12.78 -26.00
N LEU A 59 20.47 11.53 -26.00
CA LEU A 59 21.32 10.34 -26.16
C LEU A 59 22.02 10.34 -27.53
N TRP A 60 21.27 10.64 -28.59
CA TRP A 60 21.78 10.65 -29.96
C TRP A 60 22.82 11.76 -30.20
N THR A 61 22.48 13.00 -29.84
CA THR A 61 23.37 14.16 -29.97
C THR A 61 24.69 13.97 -29.22
N SER A 62 24.64 13.26 -28.09
CA SER A 62 25.83 12.96 -27.30
C SER A 62 26.78 11.89 -27.92
N LYS A 63 26.38 11.21 -29.00
CA LYS A 63 27.21 10.30 -29.82
C LYS A 63 27.84 11.04 -31.02
N THR A 64 27.09 11.92 -31.68
CA THR A 64 27.54 12.66 -32.87
C THR A 64 28.53 13.79 -32.55
N ALA A 65 28.56 14.29 -31.32
CA ALA A 65 29.50 15.33 -30.84
C ALA A 65 31.00 14.99 -30.94
N SER A 66 31.36 13.78 -31.37
CA SER A 66 32.74 13.32 -31.58
C SER A 66 33.29 13.55 -33.00
N SER A 67 32.48 14.04 -33.95
CA SER A 67 32.92 14.40 -35.31
C SER A 67 32.52 15.84 -35.65
N PRO A 68 33.46 16.75 -35.98
CA PRO A 68 33.19 18.19 -36.18
C PRO A 68 32.58 18.53 -37.56
N ALA A 69 31.84 17.60 -38.17
CA ALA A 69 31.22 17.81 -39.48
C ALA A 69 29.87 17.10 -39.56
N ASP A 70 28.83 17.66 -38.93
CA ASP A 70 27.49 17.63 -39.53
C ASP A 70 26.53 18.63 -38.87
N ASN A 71 26.10 19.63 -39.62
CA ASN A 71 25.02 20.56 -39.29
C ASN A 71 23.65 19.95 -39.67
N SER A 72 23.40 18.66 -39.43
CA SER A 72 22.23 17.94 -39.98
C SER A 72 21.12 17.60 -38.97
N LEU A 73 21.18 18.11 -37.73
CA LEU A 73 20.15 17.85 -36.71
C LEU A 73 18.80 18.56 -36.97
N GLU A 74 18.73 19.57 -37.84
CA GLU A 74 17.47 20.28 -38.13
C GLU A 74 16.40 19.33 -38.68
N GLY A 75 16.76 18.42 -39.59
CA GLY A 75 15.82 17.46 -40.16
C GLY A 75 15.34 16.39 -39.15
N GLU A 76 16.17 16.02 -38.18
CA GLU A 76 15.75 15.10 -37.10
C GLU A 76 14.78 15.79 -36.12
N VAL A 77 14.94 17.10 -35.88
CA VAL A 77 14.05 17.88 -35.00
C VAL A 77 12.68 18.06 -35.61
N GLU A 78 12.61 18.43 -36.89
CA GLU A 78 11.35 18.51 -37.64
C GLU A 78 10.59 17.18 -37.59
N TRP A 79 11.32 16.07 -37.70
CA TRP A 79 10.76 14.73 -37.59
C TRP A 79 10.19 14.40 -36.21
N LEU A 80 10.95 14.67 -35.14
CA LEU A 80 10.49 14.43 -33.77
C LEU A 80 9.28 15.29 -33.40
N GLU A 81 9.23 16.53 -33.91
CA GLU A 81 8.08 17.41 -33.75
C GLU A 81 6.87 16.88 -34.51
N TRP A 82 7.02 16.48 -35.76
CA TRP A 82 5.93 15.88 -36.54
C TRP A 82 5.41 14.59 -35.89
N GLU A 83 6.29 13.70 -35.43
CA GLU A 83 5.88 12.47 -34.74
C GLU A 83 5.06 12.76 -33.48
N SER A 84 5.53 13.70 -32.65
CA SER A 84 4.87 14.03 -31.38
C SER A 84 3.56 14.80 -31.53
N THR A 85 3.41 15.60 -32.59
CA THR A 85 2.25 16.48 -32.81
C THR A 85 1.23 15.91 -33.79
N VAL A 86 1.64 15.01 -34.69
CA VAL A 86 0.79 14.45 -35.76
C VAL A 86 0.62 12.94 -35.56
N LEU A 87 1.71 12.16 -35.65
CA LEU A 87 1.62 10.70 -35.70
C LEU A 87 1.13 10.08 -34.38
N ALA A 88 1.77 10.42 -33.25
CA ALA A 88 1.42 9.85 -31.96
C ALA A 88 -0.02 10.19 -31.52
N PRO A 89 -0.51 11.44 -31.66
CA PRO A 89 -1.91 11.75 -31.42
C PRO A 89 -2.86 10.99 -32.36
N ALA A 90 -2.52 10.87 -33.65
CA ALA A 90 -3.35 10.15 -34.62
C ALA A 90 -3.47 8.65 -34.32
N LEU A 91 -2.40 8.01 -33.84
CA LEU A 91 -2.39 6.58 -33.49
C LEU A 91 -2.95 6.28 -32.10
N THR A 92 -3.15 7.30 -31.26
CA THR A 92 -3.64 7.12 -29.88
C THR A 92 -4.98 6.38 -29.79
N PRO A 93 -6.02 6.67 -30.61
CA PRO A 93 -7.26 5.91 -30.62
C PRO A 93 -7.08 4.45 -31.06
N LEU A 94 -6.16 4.18 -31.99
CA LEU A 94 -5.86 2.80 -32.40
C LEU A 94 -5.32 1.99 -31.22
N TYR A 95 -4.48 2.62 -30.41
CA TYR A 95 -3.81 1.92 -29.30
C TYR A 95 -4.69 1.80 -28.06
N THR A 96 -5.44 2.84 -27.73
CA THR A 96 -6.25 2.90 -26.51
C THR A 96 -7.67 2.38 -26.69
N GLN A 97 -8.24 2.49 -27.89
CA GLN A 97 -9.64 2.15 -28.18
C GLN A 97 -9.77 1.06 -29.26
N ARG A 98 -8.64 0.51 -29.74
CA ARG A 98 -8.59 -0.48 -30.83
C ARG A 98 -9.37 0.00 -32.07
N ARG A 99 -9.39 1.32 -32.30
CA ARG A 99 -10.16 1.98 -33.37
C ARG A 99 -9.23 2.83 -34.24
N ILE A 100 -9.15 2.51 -35.53
CA ILE A 100 -8.47 3.37 -36.50
C ILE A 100 -9.35 4.56 -36.88
N THR A 101 -8.79 5.77 -36.90
CA THR A 101 -9.49 6.99 -37.32
C THR A 101 -9.01 7.44 -38.70
N SER A 102 -9.76 8.35 -39.33
CA SER A 102 -9.37 8.98 -40.60
C SER A 102 -8.01 9.67 -40.52
N GLU A 103 -7.68 10.25 -39.36
CA GLU A 103 -6.42 10.94 -39.11
C GLU A 103 -5.26 9.93 -39.04
N ALA A 104 -5.47 8.79 -38.38
CA ALA A 104 -4.51 7.69 -38.35
C ALA A 104 -4.23 7.14 -39.75
N GLU A 105 -5.28 6.91 -40.55
CA GLU A 105 -5.14 6.44 -41.93
C GLU A 105 -4.39 7.45 -42.82
N ALA A 106 -4.69 8.74 -42.68
CA ALA A 106 -4.02 9.80 -43.42
C ALA A 106 -2.52 9.88 -43.07
N ALA A 107 -2.18 9.88 -41.78
CA ALA A 107 -0.80 9.94 -41.31
C ALA A 107 0.03 8.71 -41.76
N LEU A 108 -0.55 7.51 -41.70
CA LEU A 108 0.10 6.29 -42.17
C LEU A 108 0.31 6.28 -43.69
N ARG A 109 -0.65 6.79 -44.48
CA ARG A 109 -0.48 6.92 -45.94
C ARG A 109 0.57 7.96 -46.32
N GLU A 110 0.65 9.05 -45.57
CA GLU A 110 1.69 10.06 -45.76
C GLU A 110 3.08 9.47 -45.51
N LEU A 111 3.24 8.67 -44.45
CA LEU A 111 4.48 7.93 -44.19
C LEU A 111 4.84 6.97 -45.32
N ASP A 112 3.90 6.15 -45.77
CA ASP A 112 4.12 5.18 -46.86
C ASP A 112 4.55 5.89 -48.16
N SER A 113 3.86 6.98 -48.53
CA SER A 113 4.22 7.80 -49.69
C SER A 113 5.62 8.38 -49.56
N THR A 114 6.00 8.83 -48.36
CA THR A 114 7.28 9.50 -48.19
C THR A 114 8.45 8.51 -48.18
N ILE A 115 8.26 7.33 -47.59
CA ILE A 115 9.23 6.22 -47.66
C ILE A 115 9.43 5.78 -49.11
N LYS A 116 8.34 5.74 -49.90
CA LYS A 116 8.40 5.44 -51.33
C LYS A 116 9.21 6.48 -52.11
N GLU A 117 8.92 7.77 -51.89
CA GLU A 117 9.61 8.88 -52.58
C GLU A 117 11.11 8.91 -52.28
N HIS A 118 11.51 8.55 -51.05
CA HIS A 118 12.89 8.60 -50.59
C HIS A 118 13.58 7.23 -50.55
N GLN A 119 13.18 6.31 -51.43
CA GLN A 119 13.84 5.01 -51.65
C GLN A 119 14.03 4.17 -50.36
N GLY A 120 13.03 4.13 -49.49
CA GLY A 120 13.07 3.36 -48.25
C GLY A 120 13.66 4.12 -47.06
N THR A 121 13.83 5.43 -47.15
CA THR A 121 14.24 6.28 -46.02
C THR A 121 13.10 7.16 -45.52
N VAL A 122 13.09 7.42 -44.21
CA VAL A 122 12.06 8.21 -43.53
C VAL A 122 12.44 9.70 -43.65
N ALA A 123 11.72 10.46 -44.48
CA ALA A 123 11.92 11.92 -44.65
C ALA A 123 10.61 12.71 -44.43
N VAL A 124 10.64 13.94 -43.88
CA VAL A 124 9.48 14.83 -43.91
C VAL A 124 9.52 15.60 -45.22
N LYS A 125 8.35 15.95 -45.78
CA LYS A 125 8.24 16.76 -46.98
C LYS A 125 8.99 18.10 -46.82
N GLY A 126 10.15 18.23 -47.47
CA GLY A 126 11.00 19.42 -47.42
C GLY A 126 12.34 19.27 -46.68
N SER A 127 12.59 18.12 -46.04
CA SER A 127 13.83 17.85 -45.30
C SER A 127 14.79 16.95 -46.10
N PRO A 128 16.14 17.10 -45.99
CA PRO A 128 17.09 16.24 -46.70
C PRO A 128 17.01 14.79 -46.20
N SER A 129 16.93 13.82 -47.12
CA SER A 129 16.94 12.39 -46.77
C SER A 129 18.30 11.97 -46.21
N SER A 130 18.34 11.57 -44.95
CA SER A 130 19.50 10.89 -44.35
C SER A 130 19.02 9.71 -43.51
N LYS A 131 19.80 8.62 -43.47
CA LYS A 131 19.52 7.49 -42.59
C LYS A 131 19.84 7.89 -41.15
N SER A 132 18.83 8.31 -40.40
CA SER A 132 18.96 8.63 -38.98
C SER A 132 18.41 7.50 -38.13
N PHE A 133 19.30 6.81 -37.42
CA PHE A 133 18.90 5.76 -36.48
C PHE A 133 17.96 6.30 -35.38
N LEU A 134 18.10 7.57 -34.98
CA LEU A 134 17.18 8.21 -34.05
C LEU A 134 15.76 8.28 -34.62
N VAL A 135 15.61 8.79 -35.85
CA VAL A 135 14.31 8.91 -36.53
C VAL A 135 13.72 7.52 -36.75
N ASP A 136 14.51 6.58 -37.26
CA ASP A 136 14.06 5.23 -37.54
C ASP A 136 13.63 4.49 -36.26
N SER A 137 14.37 4.64 -35.16
CA SER A 137 14.03 4.03 -33.86
C SER A 137 12.76 4.59 -33.25
N VAL A 138 12.58 5.91 -33.31
CA VAL A 138 11.38 6.57 -32.78
C VAL A 138 10.15 6.16 -33.59
N LEU A 139 10.27 6.13 -34.92
CA LEU A 139 9.17 5.71 -35.79
C LEU A 139 8.84 4.22 -35.61
N PHE A 140 9.87 3.36 -35.52
CA PHE A 140 9.69 1.93 -35.28
C PHE A 140 8.93 1.69 -33.98
N ALA A 141 9.36 2.31 -32.87
CA ALA A 141 8.70 2.18 -31.58
C ALA A 141 7.25 2.71 -31.60
N SER A 142 6.98 3.80 -32.31
CA SER A 142 5.64 4.37 -32.46
C SER A 142 4.71 3.50 -33.30
N LEU A 143 5.23 2.74 -34.27
CA LEU A 143 4.45 1.87 -35.15
C LEU A 143 4.39 0.41 -34.70
N LEU A 144 5.23 0.01 -33.74
CA LEU A 144 5.34 -1.37 -33.28
C LEU A 144 3.99 -1.99 -32.92
N PRO A 145 3.08 -1.35 -32.15
CA PRO A 145 1.77 -1.95 -31.86
C PRO A 145 0.86 -2.07 -33.09
N ALA A 146 1.01 -1.18 -34.08
CA ALA A 146 0.22 -1.22 -35.30
C ALA A 146 0.67 -2.34 -36.25
N LEU A 147 1.99 -2.51 -36.42
CA LEU A 147 2.57 -3.28 -37.53
C LEU A 147 3.29 -4.58 -37.14
N CYS A 148 3.46 -4.87 -35.84
CA CYS A 148 4.04 -6.15 -35.43
C CYS A 148 3.14 -7.34 -35.86
N GLU A 149 3.68 -8.55 -35.77
CA GLU A 149 2.89 -9.74 -36.05
C GLU A 149 1.66 -9.83 -35.11
N GLY A 150 0.47 -9.90 -35.69
CA GLY A 150 -0.80 -9.81 -34.95
C GLY A 150 -1.20 -8.39 -34.52
N GLY A 151 -0.53 -7.36 -35.04
CA GLY A 151 -0.71 -5.95 -34.73
C GLY A 151 -2.13 -5.40 -34.88
N LEU A 152 -2.33 -4.19 -34.34
CA LEU A 152 -3.65 -3.55 -34.24
C LEU A 152 -4.19 -3.03 -35.57
N LEU A 153 -3.33 -2.85 -36.57
CA LEU A 153 -3.74 -2.42 -37.90
C LEU A 153 -4.30 -3.63 -38.68
N PRO A 154 -5.54 -3.57 -39.19
CA PRO A 154 -6.12 -4.66 -39.97
C PRO A 154 -5.23 -5.04 -41.17
N ALA A 155 -5.09 -6.35 -41.45
CA ALA A 155 -4.21 -6.86 -42.50
C ALA A 155 -4.43 -6.18 -43.87
N ALA A 156 -5.68 -5.97 -44.28
CA ALA A 156 -6.01 -5.30 -45.55
C ALA A 156 -5.52 -3.84 -45.61
N GLN A 157 -5.47 -3.14 -44.46
CA GLN A 157 -4.96 -1.77 -44.38
C GLN A 157 -3.44 -1.75 -44.31
N ALA A 158 -2.82 -2.71 -43.63
CA ALA A 158 -1.36 -2.88 -43.62
C ALA A 158 -0.83 -3.23 -45.03
N GLU A 159 -1.53 -4.08 -45.78
CA GLU A 159 -1.20 -4.42 -47.17
C GLU A 159 -1.24 -3.20 -48.10
N ALA A 160 -2.13 -2.24 -47.84
CA ALA A 160 -2.21 -0.99 -48.58
C ALA A 160 -1.03 -0.02 -48.29
N LEU A 161 -0.21 -0.31 -47.27
CA LEU A 161 0.95 0.47 -46.83
C LEU A 161 2.26 -0.31 -47.08
N SER A 162 2.41 -0.80 -48.31
CA SER A 162 3.46 -1.76 -48.68
C SER A 162 4.89 -1.27 -48.42
N HIS A 163 5.17 0.02 -48.63
CA HIS A 163 6.51 0.60 -48.44
C HIS A 163 6.82 0.78 -46.96
N LEU A 164 5.83 1.21 -46.17
CA LEU A 164 5.94 1.35 -44.72
C LEU A 164 6.17 -0.01 -44.04
N VAL A 165 5.39 -1.03 -44.41
CA VAL A 165 5.55 -2.38 -43.85
C VAL A 165 6.89 -2.99 -44.23
N GLN A 166 7.35 -2.77 -45.47
CA GLN A 166 8.67 -3.24 -45.91
C GLN A 166 9.79 -2.56 -45.11
N TRP A 167 9.72 -1.24 -44.91
CA TRP A 167 10.66 -0.49 -44.09
C TRP A 167 10.67 -1.00 -42.64
N PHE A 168 9.49 -1.18 -42.04
CA PHE A 168 9.35 -1.65 -40.65
C PHE A 168 10.02 -3.02 -40.44
N ARG A 169 9.75 -3.97 -41.33
CA ARG A 169 10.35 -5.31 -41.29
C ARG A 169 11.85 -5.30 -41.53
N ALA A 170 12.32 -4.42 -42.44
CA ALA A 170 13.75 -4.26 -42.70
C ALA A 170 14.49 -3.73 -41.45
N PHE A 171 13.95 -2.70 -40.79
CA PHE A 171 14.51 -2.17 -39.55
C PHE A 171 14.52 -3.22 -38.42
N GLN A 172 13.43 -3.98 -38.28
CA GLN A 172 13.32 -5.05 -37.30
C GLN A 172 14.39 -6.14 -37.50
N ALA A 173 14.60 -6.56 -38.75
CA ALA A 173 15.60 -7.57 -39.09
C ALA A 173 17.04 -7.05 -38.95
N GLU A 174 17.30 -5.79 -39.31
CA GLU A 174 18.62 -5.16 -39.19
C GLU A 174 19.05 -4.96 -37.72
N HIS A 175 18.10 -4.81 -36.80
CA HIS A 175 18.35 -4.49 -35.40
C HIS A 175 17.79 -5.50 -34.40
N GLU A 176 17.64 -6.76 -34.80
CA GLU A 176 17.03 -7.84 -34.00
C GLU A 176 17.64 -7.95 -32.59
N GLU A 177 18.98 -8.03 -32.48
CA GLU A 177 19.67 -8.17 -31.18
C GLU A 177 19.47 -6.94 -30.28
N LEU A 178 19.43 -5.74 -30.87
CA LEU A 178 19.24 -4.49 -30.14
C LEU A 178 17.80 -4.37 -29.63
N ILE A 179 16.83 -4.77 -30.46
CA ILE A 179 15.40 -4.80 -30.12
C ILE A 179 15.16 -5.84 -29.02
N ALA A 180 15.74 -7.03 -29.13
CA ALA A 180 15.65 -8.07 -28.11
C ALA A 180 16.24 -7.59 -26.76
N SER A 181 17.38 -6.91 -26.79
CA SER A 181 17.99 -6.30 -25.60
C SER A 181 17.11 -5.20 -25.00
N ALA A 182 16.49 -4.36 -25.84
CA ALA A 182 15.56 -3.33 -25.39
C ALA A 182 14.31 -3.94 -24.75
N PHE A 183 13.82 -5.05 -25.31
CA PHE A 183 12.68 -5.79 -24.78
C PHE A 183 13.00 -6.44 -23.43
N ASP A 184 14.17 -7.06 -23.27
CA ASP A 184 14.60 -7.60 -21.97
C ASP A 184 14.67 -6.50 -20.89
N VAL A 185 15.21 -5.32 -21.24
CA VAL A 185 15.23 -4.14 -20.34
C VAL A 185 13.81 -3.73 -19.91
N LEU A 186 12.86 -3.75 -20.85
CA LEU A 186 11.45 -3.46 -20.63
C LEU A 186 10.64 -4.66 -20.09
N SER A 187 11.28 -5.82 -19.90
CA SER A 187 10.63 -7.07 -19.50
C SER A 187 9.51 -7.52 -20.45
N VAL A 188 9.72 -7.31 -21.75
CA VAL A 188 8.88 -7.80 -22.86
C VAL A 188 9.55 -9.04 -23.46
N GLN A 189 8.85 -10.16 -23.65
CA GLN A 189 9.47 -11.40 -24.15
C GLN A 189 9.49 -11.46 -25.68
N GLU A 190 8.43 -10.98 -26.34
CA GLU A 190 8.28 -10.97 -27.81
C GLU A 190 7.54 -9.72 -28.31
N CYS A 191 7.67 -9.37 -29.61
CA CYS A 191 6.96 -8.22 -30.21
C CYS A 191 5.43 -8.30 -30.03
N GLY A 192 4.86 -9.52 -30.08
CA GLY A 192 3.42 -9.75 -29.91
C GLY A 192 2.92 -9.55 -28.47
N ASP A 193 3.82 -9.42 -27.49
CA ASP A 193 3.46 -9.17 -26.09
C ASP A 193 3.04 -7.71 -25.85
N PHE A 194 3.45 -6.78 -26.73
CA PHE A 194 2.99 -5.39 -26.70
C PHE A 194 1.47 -5.25 -26.91
N LEU A 195 0.80 -6.32 -27.37
CA LEU A 195 -0.61 -6.33 -27.76
C LEU A 195 -1.54 -6.99 -26.72
N ARG A 196 -1.01 -7.59 -25.65
CA ARG A 196 -1.79 -8.41 -24.71
C ARG A 196 -2.08 -7.67 -23.40
N VAL A 197 -3.35 -7.70 -22.96
CA VAL A 197 -3.78 -7.40 -21.56
C VAL A 197 -3.23 -8.49 -20.60
N PRO A 198 -3.21 -8.25 -19.27
CA PRO A 198 -2.08 -8.62 -18.40
C PRO A 198 -1.81 -10.14 -18.37
N ARG A 199 -0.54 -10.57 -18.41
CA ARG A 199 -0.21 -11.98 -18.23
C ARG A 199 -0.02 -12.34 -16.76
N THR A 200 -0.76 -13.36 -16.34
CA THR A 200 -0.46 -14.25 -15.23
C THR A 200 0.77 -15.09 -15.56
N TYR A 201 1.72 -15.13 -14.64
CA TYR A 201 2.86 -16.05 -14.68
C TYR A 201 2.50 -17.28 -13.83
N GLU A 202 2.57 -18.48 -14.41
CA GLU A 202 2.63 -19.71 -13.61
C GLU A 202 4.09 -20.07 -13.32
N VAL A 203 4.46 -19.95 -12.06
CA VAL A 203 5.72 -20.43 -11.51
C VAL A 203 5.44 -21.77 -10.82
N SER A 204 6.10 -22.85 -11.25
CA SER A 204 6.13 -24.12 -10.47
C SER A 204 6.94 -23.96 -9.18
N PRO A 205 6.60 -24.68 -8.11
CA PRO A 205 6.41 -24.09 -6.80
C PRO A 205 7.71 -23.98 -6.00
N LYS A 206 8.26 -22.76 -5.92
CA LYS A 206 8.65 -22.28 -4.59
C LYS A 206 7.36 -21.88 -3.90
N ARG A 207 7.05 -22.48 -2.75
CA ARG A 207 5.96 -21.99 -1.88
C ARG A 207 6.19 -20.49 -1.72
N GLN A 208 5.24 -19.68 -2.18
CA GLN A 208 5.34 -18.23 -2.01
C GLN A 208 5.56 -17.96 -0.52
N LYS A 209 6.40 -16.96 -0.22
CA LYS A 209 6.65 -16.55 1.16
C LYS A 209 5.31 -16.30 1.83
N THR A 210 5.15 -16.76 3.07
CA THR A 210 3.98 -16.42 3.88
C THR A 210 3.91 -14.91 4.00
N PHE A 211 2.77 -14.30 3.69
CA PHE A 211 2.55 -12.88 3.93
C PHE A 211 2.63 -12.63 5.44
N PHE A 212 3.64 -11.85 5.84
CA PHE A 212 3.97 -11.57 7.23
C PHE A 212 3.82 -10.07 7.53
N ALA A 213 2.81 -9.72 8.31
CA ALA A 213 2.61 -8.35 8.77
C ALA A 213 2.51 -8.24 10.30
N THR A 214 2.96 -7.13 10.87
CA THR A 214 3.03 -6.95 12.32
C THR A 214 2.47 -5.61 12.74
N THR A 215 1.83 -5.60 13.91
CA THR A 215 1.59 -4.36 14.67
C THR A 215 2.85 -4.00 15.45
N PRO A 216 2.91 -2.83 16.13
CA PRO A 216 3.80 -2.66 17.26
C PRO A 216 3.39 -3.63 18.37
N ILE A 217 4.30 -3.96 19.28
CA ILE A 217 3.92 -4.49 20.58
C ILE A 217 3.68 -3.33 21.55
N TYR A 218 2.64 -3.42 22.37
CA TYR A 218 2.15 -2.27 23.14
C TYR A 218 2.63 -2.30 24.59
N TYR A 219 3.09 -1.15 25.08
CA TYR A 219 3.45 -1.01 26.50
C TYR A 219 2.24 -1.27 27.40
N VAL A 220 2.43 -2.14 28.39
CA VAL A 220 1.38 -2.54 29.35
C VAL A 220 1.25 -1.61 30.56
N ASN A 221 1.62 -0.34 30.42
CA ASN A 221 1.50 0.64 31.50
C ASN A 221 0.06 1.18 31.69
N ALA A 222 -0.86 0.83 30.78
CA ALA A 222 -2.29 1.16 30.86
C ALA A 222 -3.11 0.23 29.93
N SER A 223 -4.43 0.14 30.13
CA SER A 223 -5.34 -0.65 29.28
C SER A 223 -5.32 -0.18 27.81
N PRO A 224 -5.81 -0.99 26.85
CA PRO A 224 -5.91 -0.60 25.44
C PRO A 224 -6.78 0.66 25.21
N HIS A 225 -6.58 1.30 24.06
CA HIS A 225 -7.33 2.48 23.60
C HIS A 225 -7.31 2.54 22.07
N ILE A 226 -7.99 3.51 21.47
CA ILE A 226 -8.17 3.61 20.01
C ILE A 226 -6.86 3.55 19.19
N GLY A 227 -5.77 4.15 19.66
CA GLY A 227 -4.47 4.07 18.96
C GLY A 227 -3.93 2.63 18.78
N HIS A 228 -4.05 1.79 19.82
CA HIS A 228 -3.67 0.37 19.75
C HIS A 228 -4.62 -0.38 18.83
N VAL A 229 -5.92 -0.15 18.99
CA VAL A 229 -6.97 -0.77 18.18
C VAL A 229 -6.82 -0.43 16.70
N TYR A 230 -6.43 0.81 16.37
CA TYR A 230 -6.23 1.25 14.99
C TYR A 230 -5.02 0.61 14.33
N SER A 231 -3.89 0.55 15.03
CA SER A 231 -2.68 -0.13 14.52
C SER A 231 -2.96 -1.62 14.27
N THR A 232 -3.65 -2.27 15.20
CA THR A 232 -4.08 -3.68 15.04
C THR A 232 -5.12 -3.86 13.94
N LEU A 233 -6.05 -2.91 13.77
CA LEU A 233 -7.04 -2.93 12.68
C LEU A 233 -6.37 -2.95 11.31
N ILE A 234 -5.39 -2.08 11.08
CA ILE A 234 -4.69 -2.01 9.79
C ILE A 234 -4.06 -3.38 9.46
N VAL A 235 -3.37 -4.00 10.43
CA VAL A 235 -2.73 -5.31 10.24
C VAL A 235 -3.75 -6.43 10.05
N ASP A 236 -4.87 -6.42 10.79
CA ASP A 236 -5.98 -7.36 10.60
C ASP A 236 -6.53 -7.27 9.18
N VAL A 237 -6.78 -6.04 8.69
CA VAL A 237 -7.31 -5.80 7.34
C VAL A 237 -6.35 -6.28 6.27
N LEU A 238 -5.06 -5.99 6.38
CA LEU A 238 -4.07 -6.49 5.42
C LEU A 238 -4.01 -8.02 5.46
N GLY A 239 -3.92 -8.63 6.64
CA GLY A 239 -3.94 -10.08 6.76
C GLY A 239 -5.19 -10.71 6.14
N ARG A 240 -6.37 -10.17 6.42
CA ARG A 240 -7.64 -10.64 5.84
C ARG A 240 -7.68 -10.48 4.32
N TYR A 241 -7.17 -9.38 3.78
CA TYR A 241 -7.10 -9.18 2.33
C TYR A 241 -6.25 -10.27 1.65
N HIS A 242 -5.04 -10.51 2.17
CA HIS A 242 -4.16 -11.55 1.64
C HIS A 242 -4.76 -12.97 1.81
N ARG A 243 -5.54 -13.23 2.86
CA ARG A 243 -6.32 -14.48 2.99
C ARG A 243 -7.44 -14.57 1.94
N VAL A 244 -8.19 -13.48 1.71
CA VAL A 244 -9.22 -13.42 0.65
C VAL A 244 -8.59 -13.62 -0.72
N LYS A 245 -7.35 -13.18 -0.93
CA LYS A 245 -6.58 -13.42 -2.16
C LYS A 245 -6.12 -14.88 -2.32
N GLY A 246 -6.15 -15.68 -1.25
CA GLY A 246 -5.75 -17.09 -1.25
C GLY A 246 -4.29 -17.34 -0.86
N GLU A 247 -3.63 -16.35 -0.25
CA GLU A 247 -2.24 -16.48 0.20
C GLU A 247 -2.15 -17.08 1.61
N GLU A 248 -0.99 -17.64 1.94
CA GLU A 248 -0.68 -18.00 3.33
C GLU A 248 -0.35 -16.73 4.11
N VAL A 249 -0.99 -16.56 5.26
CA VAL A 249 -0.90 -15.33 6.06
C VAL A 249 -0.52 -15.65 7.49
N PHE A 250 0.47 -14.93 8.01
CA PHE A 250 0.80 -14.88 9.42
C PHE A 250 0.83 -13.41 9.85
N VAL A 251 -0.09 -13.00 10.72
CA VAL A 251 -0.09 -11.66 11.28
C VAL A 251 0.06 -11.71 12.79
N MET A 252 0.84 -10.79 13.36
CA MET A 252 1.11 -10.80 14.80
C MET A 252 0.92 -9.45 15.47
N THR A 253 0.57 -9.53 16.75
CA THR A 253 0.50 -8.42 17.69
C THR A 253 1.08 -8.85 19.04
N GLY A 254 1.10 -7.98 20.04
CA GLY A 254 1.52 -8.37 21.38
C GLY A 254 1.76 -7.22 22.33
N THR A 255 2.41 -7.54 23.43
CA THR A 255 2.70 -6.60 24.52
C THR A 255 4.18 -6.49 24.84
N ASP A 256 4.62 -5.25 25.02
CA ASP A 256 5.94 -4.88 25.54
C ASP A 256 5.85 -4.73 27.06
N GLU A 257 6.50 -5.65 27.76
CA GLU A 257 6.28 -5.90 29.19
C GLU A 257 7.47 -5.55 30.08
N HIS A 258 8.61 -5.14 29.53
CA HIS A 258 9.81 -4.79 30.30
C HIS A 258 10.01 -3.27 30.44
N GLY A 259 10.95 -2.89 31.30
CA GLY A 259 11.43 -1.52 31.45
C GLY A 259 10.98 -0.82 32.73
N GLN A 260 11.60 0.33 33.00
CA GLN A 260 11.40 1.12 34.22
C GLN A 260 9.94 1.57 34.36
N LYS A 261 9.35 2.05 33.26
CA LYS A 261 7.97 2.56 33.25
C LYS A 261 6.94 1.52 33.67
N VAL A 262 7.11 0.27 33.23
CA VAL A 262 6.20 -0.83 33.59
C VAL A 262 6.37 -1.23 35.06
N ALA A 263 7.62 -1.30 35.53
CA ALA A 263 7.92 -1.61 36.92
C ALA A 263 7.36 -0.54 37.89
N GLU A 264 7.48 0.74 37.55
CA GLU A 264 6.92 1.84 38.35
C GLU A 264 5.38 1.80 38.37
N ALA A 265 4.74 1.46 37.24
CA ALA A 265 3.29 1.31 37.16
C ALA A 265 2.79 0.17 38.05
N ALA A 266 3.48 -0.97 38.04
CA ALA A 266 3.18 -2.11 38.91
C ALA A 266 3.36 -1.76 40.40
N ALA A 267 4.48 -1.10 40.75
CA ALA A 267 4.76 -0.65 42.11
C ALA A 267 3.69 0.32 42.63
N LYS A 268 3.19 1.24 41.77
CA LYS A 268 2.12 2.18 42.12
C LYS A 268 0.79 1.46 42.43
N GLN A 269 0.55 0.30 41.83
CA GLN A 269 -0.64 -0.52 42.10
C GLN A 269 -0.43 -1.54 43.22
N GLY A 270 0.79 -1.64 43.78
CA GLY A 270 1.09 -2.55 44.88
C GLY A 270 1.11 -4.03 44.49
N VAL A 271 1.36 -4.35 43.23
CA VAL A 271 1.42 -5.73 42.68
C VAL A 271 2.80 -6.01 42.08
N SER A 272 3.15 -7.30 41.91
CA SER A 272 4.41 -7.63 41.23
C SER A 272 4.35 -7.27 39.74
N PRO A 273 5.49 -6.94 39.08
CA PRO A 273 5.50 -6.64 37.65
C PRO A 273 4.96 -7.78 36.77
N MET A 274 5.19 -9.05 37.14
CA MET A 274 4.67 -10.20 36.39
C MET A 274 3.14 -10.32 36.48
N GLU A 275 2.57 -10.10 37.67
CA GLU A 275 1.11 -10.09 37.84
C GLU A 275 0.47 -8.91 37.09
N PHE A 276 1.08 -7.72 37.19
CA PHE A 276 0.63 -6.52 36.51
C PHE A 276 0.63 -6.68 34.98
N THR A 277 1.76 -7.09 34.42
CA THR A 277 1.93 -7.31 32.98
C THR A 277 1.00 -8.41 32.46
N THR A 278 0.81 -9.51 33.22
CA THR A 278 -0.13 -10.57 32.86
C THR A 278 -1.59 -10.10 32.85
N SER A 279 -1.99 -9.28 33.82
CA SER A 279 -3.33 -8.69 33.87
C SER A 279 -3.58 -7.78 32.67
N VAL A 280 -2.71 -6.79 32.47
CA VAL A 280 -2.89 -5.80 31.39
C VAL A 280 -2.75 -6.44 30.01
N SER A 281 -1.83 -7.40 29.84
CA SER A 281 -1.72 -8.17 28.58
C SER A 281 -3.02 -8.93 28.25
N SER A 282 -3.70 -9.44 29.26
CA SER A 282 -5.03 -10.07 29.10
C SER A 282 -6.09 -9.06 28.67
N GLU A 283 -6.05 -7.82 29.17
CA GLU A 283 -6.95 -6.73 28.72
C GLU A 283 -6.74 -6.40 27.23
N PHE A 284 -5.49 -6.36 26.75
CA PHE A 284 -5.18 -6.18 25.33
C PHE A 284 -5.72 -7.33 24.48
N LYS A 285 -5.47 -8.57 24.90
CA LYS A 285 -5.96 -9.76 24.19
C LYS A 285 -7.48 -9.78 24.11
N GLN A 286 -8.17 -9.55 25.24
CA GLN A 286 -9.64 -9.48 25.28
C GLN A 286 -10.17 -8.35 24.39
N CYS A 287 -9.56 -7.16 24.41
CA CYS A 287 -9.96 -6.06 23.54
C CYS A 287 -9.88 -6.44 22.05
N PHE A 288 -8.81 -7.13 21.63
CA PHE A 288 -8.65 -7.56 20.24
C PHE A 288 -9.60 -8.69 19.83
N GLU A 289 -9.97 -9.57 20.77
CA GLU A 289 -11.03 -10.56 20.58
C GLU A 289 -12.41 -9.89 20.43
N GLU A 290 -12.73 -8.92 21.28
CA GLU A 290 -13.98 -8.14 21.22
C GLU A 290 -14.09 -7.30 19.94
N MET A 291 -12.96 -6.83 19.40
CA MET A 291 -12.89 -6.14 18.11
C MET A 291 -12.93 -7.10 16.91
N ASN A 292 -13.05 -8.41 17.11
CA ASN A 292 -13.11 -9.43 16.05
C ASN A 292 -11.92 -9.35 15.08
N TYR A 293 -10.70 -9.36 15.62
CA TYR A 293 -9.47 -9.45 14.83
C TYR A 293 -9.03 -10.90 14.64
N ASP A 294 -8.51 -11.21 13.46
CA ASP A 294 -8.00 -12.52 13.05
C ASP A 294 -6.46 -12.49 13.05
N ILE A 295 -5.91 -12.34 14.26
CA ILE A 295 -4.47 -12.30 14.53
C ILE A 295 -3.95 -13.72 14.74
N SER A 296 -2.89 -14.09 14.04
CA SER A 296 -2.30 -15.43 14.09
C SER A 296 -1.52 -15.71 15.36
N TYR A 297 -0.89 -14.67 15.93
CA TYR A 297 -0.04 -14.81 17.11
C TYR A 297 -0.02 -13.56 17.99
N PHE A 298 -0.14 -13.76 19.30
CA PHE A 298 -0.02 -12.74 20.33
C PHE A 298 1.26 -12.99 21.15
N ILE A 299 2.28 -12.16 20.95
CA ILE A 299 3.55 -12.25 21.67
C ILE A 299 3.51 -11.48 22.99
N ARG A 300 4.31 -11.92 23.97
CA ARG A 300 4.63 -11.20 25.19
C ARG A 300 6.14 -11.21 25.34
N THR A 301 6.78 -10.09 25.66
CA THR A 301 8.25 -10.05 25.79
C THR A 301 8.78 -10.82 27.02
N THR A 302 7.93 -11.08 28.00
CA THR A 302 8.22 -11.95 29.16
C THR A 302 8.24 -13.45 28.83
N LYS A 303 8.02 -13.85 27.56
CA LYS A 303 8.08 -15.27 27.18
C LYS A 303 9.53 -15.77 27.20
N PRO A 304 9.82 -16.93 27.82
CA PRO A 304 11.18 -17.47 27.88
C PRO A 304 11.83 -17.69 26.50
N THR A 305 11.03 -18.04 25.50
CA THR A 305 11.48 -18.17 24.10
C THR A 305 11.99 -16.83 23.54
N HIS A 306 11.28 -15.74 23.82
CA HIS A 306 11.67 -14.41 23.40
C HIS A 306 12.92 -13.91 24.12
N GLU A 307 12.95 -14.01 25.46
CA GLU A 307 14.10 -13.57 26.26
C GLU A 307 15.40 -14.24 25.82
N LYS A 308 15.34 -15.56 25.59
CA LYS A 308 16.46 -16.34 25.09
C LYS A 308 16.93 -15.86 23.71
N LEU A 309 15.99 -15.64 22.79
CA LEU A 309 16.31 -15.15 21.44
C LEU A 309 16.98 -13.78 21.48
N VAL A 310 16.50 -12.86 22.33
CA VAL A 310 17.12 -11.53 22.50
C VAL A 310 18.56 -11.66 23.02
N GLN A 311 18.81 -12.56 23.97
CA GLN A 311 20.17 -12.85 24.45
C GLN A 311 21.06 -13.46 23.36
N ASP A 312 20.53 -14.31 22.49
CA ASP A 312 21.29 -14.91 21.40
C ASP A 312 21.61 -13.88 20.29
N ILE A 313 20.68 -12.96 20.02
CA ILE A 313 20.91 -11.80 19.16
C ILE A 313 21.98 -10.89 19.76
N TRP A 314 21.92 -10.59 21.06
CA TRP A 314 22.95 -9.80 21.74
C TRP A 314 24.35 -10.35 21.49
N LYS A 315 24.54 -11.65 21.73
CA LYS A 315 25.84 -12.33 21.50
C LYS A 315 26.27 -12.21 20.04
N LYS A 316 25.34 -12.24 19.08
CA LYS A 316 25.65 -12.08 17.65
C LYS A 316 26.15 -10.67 17.33
N LEU A 317 25.48 -9.63 17.83
CA LEU A 317 25.89 -8.23 17.68
C LEU A 317 27.25 -7.97 18.36
N GLU A 318 27.47 -8.54 19.54
CA GLU A 318 28.74 -8.45 20.27
C GLU A 318 29.87 -9.16 19.51
N ALA A 319 29.64 -10.38 19.00
CA ALA A 319 30.62 -11.13 18.21
C ALA A 319 31.00 -10.43 16.89
N LYS A 320 30.13 -9.56 16.36
CA LYS A 320 30.42 -8.70 15.20
C LYS A 320 31.29 -7.49 15.54
N GLY A 321 31.48 -7.19 16.82
CA GLY A 321 32.21 -6.02 17.30
C GLY A 321 31.38 -4.73 17.29
N ASP A 322 30.05 -4.85 17.11
CA ASP A 322 29.14 -3.71 17.05
C ASP A 322 28.66 -3.25 18.43
N ILE A 323 28.97 -4.00 19.49
CA ILE A 323 28.69 -3.64 20.88
C ILE A 323 30.00 -3.33 21.60
N TYR A 324 30.02 -2.26 22.39
CA TYR A 324 31.14 -1.92 23.27
C TYR A 324 30.65 -1.30 24.58
N LEU A 325 31.41 -1.43 25.66
CA LEU A 325 31.13 -0.74 26.91
C LEU A 325 31.54 0.73 26.81
N GLY A 326 30.60 1.64 27.06
CA GLY A 326 30.83 3.08 27.03
C GLY A 326 30.13 3.78 28.18
N LYS A 327 30.05 5.11 28.07
CA LYS A 327 29.34 5.95 29.04
C LYS A 327 28.37 6.84 28.28
N TYR A 328 27.10 6.77 28.66
CA TYR A 328 26.07 7.66 28.14
C TYR A 328 25.98 8.89 29.05
N GLU A 329 26.04 10.08 28.46
CA GLU A 329 25.88 11.37 29.12
C GLU A 329 24.90 12.21 28.30
N GLY A 330 23.64 12.26 28.71
CA GLY A 330 22.62 12.95 27.92
C GLY A 330 21.21 12.93 28.51
N TRP A 331 20.26 13.49 27.76
CA TRP A 331 18.86 13.51 28.16
C TRP A 331 18.18 12.18 27.88
N TYR A 332 17.29 11.76 28.78
CA TYR A 332 16.46 10.57 28.65
C TYR A 332 15.01 10.89 28.97
N SER A 333 14.08 10.43 28.14
CA SER A 333 12.64 10.43 28.43
C SER A 333 12.23 9.05 28.91
N VAL A 334 11.89 8.91 30.19
CA VAL A 334 11.36 7.64 30.74
C VAL A 334 9.99 7.31 30.11
N SER A 335 9.17 8.33 29.84
CA SER A 335 7.84 8.12 29.25
C SER A 335 7.89 7.53 27.84
N ASP A 336 8.89 7.93 27.06
CA ASP A 336 9.11 7.47 25.68
C ASP A 336 10.17 6.36 25.59
N GLU A 337 10.77 5.99 26.74
CA GLU A 337 11.97 5.16 26.85
C GLU A 337 13.02 5.54 25.78
N SER A 338 13.30 6.83 25.62
CA SER A 338 14.09 7.37 24.49
C SER A 338 15.24 8.26 24.96
N PHE A 339 16.41 8.03 24.38
CA PHE A 339 17.55 8.95 24.44
C PHE A 339 17.32 10.15 23.51
N LEU A 340 17.69 11.35 23.98
CA LEU A 340 17.46 12.61 23.28
C LEU A 340 18.73 13.47 23.24
N THR A 341 19.01 14.05 22.08
CA THR A 341 20.10 15.03 21.94
C THR A 341 19.70 16.37 22.55
N ALA A 342 20.67 17.23 22.85
CA ALA A 342 20.41 18.58 23.37
C ALA A 342 19.53 19.44 22.44
N GLN A 343 19.49 19.15 21.13
CA GLN A 343 18.65 19.87 20.17
C GLN A 343 17.18 19.44 20.22
N ASN A 344 16.87 18.26 20.77
CA ASN A 344 15.52 17.71 20.88
C ASN A 344 14.87 18.00 22.24
N VAL A 345 15.44 18.91 23.02
CA VAL A 345 15.01 19.23 24.40
C VAL A 345 14.83 20.74 24.56
N VAL A 346 13.72 21.17 25.15
CA VAL A 346 13.40 22.59 25.40
C VAL A 346 12.97 22.82 26.85
N ASP A 347 12.94 24.08 27.26
CA ASP A 347 12.37 24.47 28.55
C ASP A 347 10.84 24.33 28.52
N GLY A 348 10.29 23.76 29.60
CA GLY A 348 8.86 23.54 29.78
C GLY A 348 8.51 23.53 31.26
N VAL A 349 7.32 23.01 31.58
CA VAL A 349 6.85 22.85 32.95
C VAL A 349 6.40 21.42 33.20
N ASP A 350 6.64 20.93 34.41
CA ASP A 350 6.12 19.64 34.85
C ASP A 350 4.64 19.74 35.26
N LYS A 351 4.09 18.62 35.75
CA LYS A 351 2.67 18.54 36.18
C LYS A 351 2.33 19.48 37.35
N ASP A 352 3.33 19.90 38.13
CA ASP A 352 3.18 20.78 39.29
C ASP A 352 3.45 22.25 38.92
N GLY A 353 3.68 22.55 37.64
CA GLY A 353 3.96 23.89 37.13
C GLY A 353 5.40 24.35 37.36
N LYS A 354 6.31 23.45 37.76
CA LYS A 354 7.71 23.79 38.02
C LYS A 354 8.51 23.78 36.71
N PRO A 355 9.40 24.77 36.47
CA PRO A 355 10.28 24.78 35.31
C PRO A 355 11.14 23.52 35.24
N CYS A 356 11.15 22.85 34.09
CA CYS A 356 11.94 21.67 33.81
C CYS A 356 12.31 21.58 32.32
N LYS A 357 13.03 20.53 31.94
CA LYS A 357 13.30 20.21 30.53
C LYS A 357 12.27 19.22 30.02
N ILE A 358 11.78 19.43 28.80
CA ILE A 358 10.82 18.55 28.13
C ILE A 358 11.29 18.15 26.73
N SER A 359 10.82 16.99 26.26
CA SER A 359 11.04 16.47 24.91
C SER A 359 10.28 17.29 23.87
N LEU A 360 10.95 17.68 22.78
CA LEU A 360 10.28 18.30 21.62
C LEU A 360 9.38 17.31 20.87
N GLU A 361 9.65 16.00 20.98
CA GLU A 361 8.91 14.96 20.25
C GLU A 361 7.55 14.65 20.92
N SER A 362 7.52 14.63 22.26
CA SER A 362 6.36 14.14 23.03
C SER A 362 5.80 15.15 24.03
N GLY A 363 6.56 16.19 24.39
CA GLY A 363 6.23 17.11 25.47
C GLY A 363 6.43 16.55 26.88
N HIS A 364 6.99 15.33 27.02
CA HIS A 364 7.25 14.71 28.32
C HIS A 364 8.52 15.24 28.99
N VAL A 365 8.56 15.22 30.32
CA VAL A 365 9.72 15.61 31.13
C VAL A 365 10.90 14.69 30.82
N VAL A 366 12.08 15.28 30.68
CA VAL A 366 13.33 14.54 30.46
C VAL A 366 14.26 14.66 31.67
N THR A 367 15.04 13.62 31.93
CA THR A 367 16.05 13.56 32.98
C THR A 367 17.45 13.49 32.38
N TRP A 368 18.43 14.12 33.03
CA TRP A 368 19.83 13.93 32.67
C TRP A 368 20.32 12.61 33.25
N VAL A 369 20.93 11.78 32.42
CA VAL A 369 21.44 10.46 32.80
C VAL A 369 22.93 10.41 32.46
N GLU A 370 23.71 9.98 33.44
CA GLU A 370 25.13 9.71 33.33
C GLU A 370 25.39 8.30 33.85
N GLU A 371 25.46 7.33 32.94
CA GLU A 371 25.57 5.91 33.28
C GLU A 371 26.57 5.21 32.35
N GLU A 372 27.35 4.30 32.91
CA GLU A 372 28.08 3.31 32.11
C GLU A 372 27.06 2.36 31.47
N ASN A 373 27.05 2.26 30.15
CA ASN A 373 26.10 1.47 29.36
C ASN A 373 26.85 0.78 28.22
N TYR A 374 26.44 -0.43 27.85
CA TYR A 374 26.77 -1.01 26.55
C TYR A 374 26.13 -0.17 25.43
N MET A 375 26.93 0.14 24.43
CA MET A 375 26.61 0.98 23.29
C MET A 375 26.66 0.15 22.01
N PHE A 376 25.68 0.36 21.13
CA PHE A 376 25.68 -0.14 19.77
C PHE A 376 26.26 0.91 18.82
N ARG A 377 27.15 0.49 17.92
CA ARG A 377 27.84 1.32 16.92
C ARG A 377 26.93 1.83 15.79
N LEU A 378 25.78 2.40 16.12
CA LEU A 378 24.78 2.88 15.15
C LEU A 378 25.39 3.86 14.14
N SER A 379 26.36 4.68 14.55
CA SER A 379 27.06 5.62 13.67
C SER A 379 27.71 4.94 12.45
N ALA A 380 28.19 3.69 12.60
CA ALA A 380 28.84 2.92 11.55
C ALA A 380 27.86 2.38 10.48
N PHE A 381 26.54 2.43 10.72
CA PHE A 381 25.52 1.92 9.80
C PHE A 381 24.95 2.98 8.86
N ARG A 382 25.38 4.24 8.99
CA ARG A 382 24.85 5.38 8.22
C ARG A 382 24.81 5.11 6.72
N GLU A 383 25.92 4.70 6.11
CA GLU A 383 26.02 4.50 4.67
C GLU A 383 25.17 3.31 4.20
N ARG A 384 25.15 2.21 4.97
CA ARG A 384 24.33 1.02 4.64
C ARG A 384 22.83 1.32 4.72
N LEU A 385 22.40 2.13 5.69
CA LEU A 385 21.02 2.58 5.82
C LEU A 385 20.61 3.49 4.66
N LEU A 386 21.44 4.48 4.30
CA LEU A 386 21.16 5.33 3.14
C LEU A 386 21.05 4.52 1.85
N GLN A 387 21.99 3.59 1.63
CA GLN A 387 21.94 2.70 0.47
C GLN A 387 20.63 1.89 0.44
N TYR A 388 20.25 1.30 1.57
CA TYR A 388 18.99 0.56 1.70
C TYR A 388 17.77 1.42 1.32
N PHE A 389 17.67 2.64 1.82
CA PHE A 389 16.55 3.53 1.49
C PHE A 389 16.54 3.96 0.02
N HIS A 390 17.71 4.12 -0.61
CA HIS A 390 17.80 4.48 -2.03
C HIS A 390 17.45 3.31 -2.95
N ASP A 391 17.91 2.10 -2.63
CA ASP A 391 17.64 0.89 -3.42
C ASP A 391 16.18 0.41 -3.29
N HIS A 392 15.53 0.74 -2.17
CA HIS A 392 14.15 0.33 -1.87
C HIS A 392 13.27 1.58 -1.67
N PRO A 393 12.86 2.29 -2.73
CA PRO A 393 12.14 3.56 -2.60
C PRO A 393 10.78 3.44 -1.90
N ASN A 394 10.20 2.25 -1.83
CA ASN A 394 8.91 1.98 -1.18
C ASN A 394 9.04 1.30 0.19
N CYS A 395 10.24 1.24 0.79
CA CYS A 395 10.46 0.59 2.08
C CYS A 395 9.86 1.33 3.28
N ILE A 396 9.55 2.63 3.13
CA ILE A 396 8.87 3.43 4.16
C ILE A 396 7.72 4.18 3.47
N VAL A 397 6.51 4.01 3.98
CA VAL A 397 5.33 4.73 3.52
C VAL A 397 4.67 5.44 4.69
N PRO A 398 4.14 6.66 4.50
CA PRO A 398 4.14 7.47 3.27
C PRO A 398 5.52 8.07 2.90
N GLU A 399 5.71 8.43 1.62
CA GLU A 399 7.00 8.88 1.07
C GLU A 399 7.60 10.12 1.79
N PHE A 400 6.79 11.00 2.37
CA PHE A 400 7.34 12.13 3.13
C PHE A 400 8.04 11.66 4.42
N ARG A 401 7.54 10.60 5.09
CA ARG A 401 8.20 9.97 6.25
C ARG A 401 9.53 9.34 5.86
N ARG A 402 9.59 8.70 4.68
CA ARG A 402 10.86 8.18 4.13
C ARG A 402 11.89 9.30 3.98
N ARG A 403 11.48 10.44 3.41
CA ARG A 403 12.35 11.63 3.26
C ARG A 403 12.78 12.23 4.60
N GLU A 404 11.92 12.23 5.62
CA GLU A 404 12.28 12.63 6.99
C GLU A 404 13.38 11.73 7.57
N VAL A 405 13.25 10.41 7.41
CA VAL A 405 14.24 9.43 7.87
C VAL A 405 15.57 9.61 7.14
N ILE A 406 15.56 9.71 5.80
CA ILE A 406 16.78 9.93 5.00
C ILE A 406 17.52 11.19 5.48
N LYS A 407 16.81 12.33 5.60
CA LYS A 407 17.40 13.59 6.10
C LYS A 407 17.97 13.46 7.51
N THR A 408 17.39 12.60 8.34
CA THR A 408 17.87 12.34 9.70
C THR A 408 19.17 11.56 9.67
N VAL A 409 19.25 10.50 8.87
CA VAL A 409 20.48 9.69 8.71
C VAL A 409 21.59 10.48 8.00
N GLU A 410 21.25 11.33 7.03
CA GLU A 410 22.20 12.21 6.33
C GLU A 410 22.96 13.14 7.27
N LYS A 411 22.30 13.66 8.32
CA LYS A 411 22.90 14.53 9.35
C LYS A 411 23.94 13.82 10.21
N GLY A 412 23.97 12.49 10.19
CA GLY A 412 24.82 11.66 11.03
C GLY A 412 24.04 11.02 12.18
N LEU A 413 24.50 9.85 12.61
CA LEU A 413 23.90 9.07 13.69
C LEU A 413 24.89 8.99 14.86
N PHE A 414 24.39 9.12 16.08
CA PHE A 414 25.14 8.82 17.29
C PHE A 414 25.00 7.35 17.64
N ASP A 415 26.01 6.81 18.32
CA ASP A 415 25.93 5.46 18.88
C ASP A 415 24.83 5.39 19.95
N LEU A 416 24.15 4.24 20.00
CA LEU A 416 22.93 4.05 20.76
C LEU A 416 23.23 3.26 22.02
N SER A 417 22.82 3.75 23.20
CA SER A 417 22.84 2.91 24.40
C SER A 417 21.82 1.77 24.25
N ILE A 418 22.28 0.54 24.42
CA ILE A 418 21.48 -0.69 24.32
C ILE A 418 21.44 -1.47 25.64
N SER A 419 21.89 -0.88 26.74
CA SER A 419 21.70 -1.43 28.08
C SER A 419 21.45 -0.35 29.12
N ARG A 420 20.89 -0.73 30.25
CA ARG A 420 20.76 0.13 31.45
C ARG A 420 21.26 -0.62 32.67
N LYS A 421 21.64 0.09 33.73
CA LYS A 421 21.95 -0.54 35.03
C LYS A 421 20.70 -1.24 35.55
N ARG A 422 20.87 -2.45 36.08
CA ARG A 422 19.77 -3.31 36.53
C ARG A 422 18.88 -2.63 37.57
N GLU A 423 19.46 -1.80 38.43
CA GLU A 423 18.75 -1.04 39.46
C GLU A 423 17.85 0.05 38.87
N ALA A 424 18.29 0.71 37.77
CA ALA A 424 17.54 1.77 37.12
C ALA A 424 16.22 1.27 36.52
N VAL A 425 16.17 0.00 36.10
CA VAL A 425 14.97 -0.67 35.59
C VAL A 425 14.31 -1.58 36.61
N MET A 426 14.64 -1.41 37.91
CA MET A 426 14.05 -2.16 39.02
C MET A 426 14.13 -3.69 38.87
N ASN A 427 15.20 -4.20 38.23
CA ASN A 427 15.38 -5.61 37.89
C ASN A 427 14.32 -6.20 36.91
N TRP A 428 13.57 -5.36 36.21
CA TRP A 428 12.47 -5.78 35.34
C TRP A 428 12.80 -5.61 33.86
N SER A 429 13.82 -6.32 33.39
CA SER A 429 14.28 -6.38 32.00
C SER A 429 15.22 -7.57 31.79
N ILE A 430 15.41 -7.98 30.54
CA ILE A 430 16.26 -9.13 30.17
C ILE A 430 17.72 -8.83 30.57
N PRO A 431 18.42 -9.71 31.30
CA PRO A 431 19.83 -9.51 31.63
C PRO A 431 20.75 -9.54 30.41
N VAL A 432 21.79 -8.70 30.42
CA VAL A 432 22.86 -8.77 29.42
C VAL A 432 23.65 -10.07 29.62
N PRO A 433 23.80 -10.92 28.59
CA PRO A 433 24.47 -12.21 28.74
C PRO A 433 25.94 -12.00 29.10
N GLY A 434 26.36 -12.53 30.26
CA GLY A 434 27.71 -12.39 30.78
C GLY A 434 27.93 -11.19 31.72
N ASP A 435 26.94 -10.29 31.87
CA ASP A 435 27.03 -9.15 32.77
C ASP A 435 25.68 -8.78 33.41
N GLU A 436 25.32 -9.49 34.49
CA GLU A 436 24.06 -9.34 35.24
C GLU A 436 23.86 -7.95 35.88
N ARG A 437 24.90 -7.09 35.91
CA ARG A 437 24.78 -5.71 36.40
C ARG A 437 24.00 -4.84 35.42
N HIS A 438 23.88 -5.28 34.17
CA HIS A 438 23.17 -4.59 33.11
C HIS A 438 21.97 -5.39 32.63
N CYS A 439 20.93 -4.66 32.25
CA CYS A 439 19.79 -5.18 31.53
C CYS A 439 19.78 -4.64 30.10
N ILE A 440 19.33 -5.45 29.16
CA ILE A 440 19.12 -5.09 27.76
C ILE A 440 18.07 -3.99 27.67
N TYR A 441 18.36 -2.98 26.85
CA TYR A 441 17.46 -1.87 26.61
C TYR A 441 16.15 -2.32 25.96
N VAL A 442 15.03 -1.81 26.46
CA VAL A 442 13.68 -2.22 26.07
C VAL A 442 13.44 -2.15 24.56
N TRP A 443 14.03 -1.20 23.82
CA TRP A 443 13.85 -1.14 22.37
C TRP A 443 14.60 -2.23 21.60
N LEU A 444 15.74 -2.73 22.11
CA LEU A 444 16.42 -3.87 21.49
C LEU A 444 15.62 -5.16 21.74
N ASP A 445 15.19 -5.36 22.98
CA ASP A 445 14.24 -6.42 23.37
C ASP A 445 12.98 -6.39 22.48
N ALA A 446 12.25 -5.28 22.55
CA ALA A 446 10.98 -5.10 21.87
C ALA A 446 11.08 -5.28 20.37
N LEU A 447 12.08 -4.73 19.67
CA LEU A 447 12.17 -4.85 18.21
C LEU A 447 12.36 -6.32 17.74
N PHE A 448 13.07 -7.15 18.50
CA PHE A 448 13.28 -8.56 18.14
C PHE A 448 12.06 -9.45 18.41
N ASN A 449 10.95 -8.90 18.90
CA ASN A 449 9.66 -9.59 18.97
C ASN A 449 9.23 -10.10 17.57
N TYR A 450 9.47 -9.29 16.52
CA TYR A 450 9.10 -9.62 15.15
C TYR A 450 9.86 -10.86 14.65
N TYR A 451 11.15 -10.95 14.97
CA TYR A 451 11.97 -12.10 14.63
C TYR A 451 11.55 -13.34 15.44
N THR A 452 11.21 -13.16 16.72
CA THR A 452 10.64 -14.25 17.53
C THR A 452 9.36 -14.79 16.92
N GLY A 453 8.39 -13.93 16.58
CA GLY A 453 7.14 -14.36 15.95
C GLY A 453 7.34 -15.06 14.60
N ALA A 454 8.35 -14.65 13.82
CA ALA A 454 8.71 -15.33 12.57
C ALA A 454 9.26 -16.75 12.79
N LEU A 455 9.85 -17.03 13.95
CA LEU A 455 10.42 -18.34 14.33
C LEU A 455 9.46 -19.21 15.15
N THR A 456 8.39 -18.63 15.72
CA THR A 456 7.48 -19.36 16.62
C THR A 456 6.62 -20.38 15.88
N ARG A 457 6.74 -21.65 16.29
CA ARG A 457 5.72 -22.69 16.11
C ARG A 457 4.83 -22.76 17.35
N VAL A 458 3.52 -22.76 17.13
CA VAL A 458 2.52 -22.97 18.19
C VAL A 458 1.91 -24.36 17.96
N SER A 459 2.08 -25.28 18.92
CA SER A 459 1.43 -26.60 18.87
C SER A 459 -0.04 -26.51 19.27
N ALA A 460 -0.80 -27.58 19.02
CA ALA A 460 -2.24 -27.63 19.28
C ALA A 460 -2.61 -27.45 20.77
N ASP A 461 -1.69 -27.75 21.68
CA ASP A 461 -1.83 -27.53 23.13
C ASP A 461 -1.42 -26.11 23.58
N GLY A 462 -1.01 -25.24 22.64
CA GLY A 462 -0.55 -23.88 22.90
C GLY A 462 0.93 -23.77 23.31
N THR A 463 1.69 -24.86 23.31
CA THR A 463 3.14 -24.80 23.59
C THR A 463 3.87 -24.10 22.45
N GLU A 464 4.85 -23.26 22.81
CA GLU A 464 5.62 -22.47 21.86
C GLU A 464 7.06 -22.95 21.78
N ALA A 465 7.55 -23.14 20.55
CA ALA A 465 8.94 -23.46 20.26
C ALA A 465 9.46 -22.55 19.15
N LEU A 466 10.75 -22.24 19.18
CA LEU A 466 11.41 -21.49 18.12
C LEU A 466 12.14 -22.45 17.19
N ASP A 467 11.95 -22.27 15.89
CA ASP A 467 12.85 -22.87 14.89
C ASP A 467 14.25 -22.24 14.99
N GLU A 468 15.27 -23.01 14.60
CA GLU A 468 16.66 -22.55 14.62
C GLU A 468 16.93 -21.42 13.61
N ASP A 469 16.18 -21.40 12.50
CA ASP A 469 16.25 -20.38 11.46
C ASP A 469 14.87 -20.01 10.91
N TYR A 470 14.84 -18.91 10.15
CA TYR A 470 13.60 -18.33 9.62
C TYR A 470 13.12 -18.94 8.30
N HIS A 471 13.92 -19.82 7.65
CA HIS A 471 13.58 -20.40 6.36
C HIS A 471 12.48 -21.46 6.48
N ALA A 472 12.48 -22.23 7.56
CA ALA A 472 11.54 -23.34 7.76
C ALA A 472 10.07 -22.89 7.86
N LEU A 473 9.81 -21.73 8.47
CA LEU A 473 8.47 -21.15 8.54
C LEU A 473 8.15 -20.21 7.38
N ASN A 474 9.17 -19.81 6.60
CA ASN A 474 9.02 -19.01 5.38
C ASN A 474 8.18 -17.73 5.60
N ARG A 475 8.40 -17.04 6.72
CA ARG A 475 7.72 -15.78 7.10
C ARG A 475 8.63 -14.56 6.94
N TRP A 476 9.90 -14.68 7.35
CA TRP A 476 10.84 -13.57 7.43
C TRP A 476 11.43 -13.20 6.05
N PRO A 477 11.67 -11.90 5.77
CA PRO A 477 11.37 -10.72 6.59
C PRO A 477 9.89 -10.33 6.55
N ALA A 478 9.45 -9.39 7.39
CA ALA A 478 8.07 -8.89 7.31
C ALA A 478 7.80 -8.18 5.98
N ASP A 479 6.66 -8.46 5.36
CA ASP A 479 6.15 -7.71 4.20
C ASP A 479 5.73 -6.30 4.63
N VAL A 480 5.08 -6.19 5.80
CA VAL A 480 4.60 -4.91 6.34
C VAL A 480 4.76 -4.85 7.85
N HIS A 481 5.56 -3.91 8.34
CA HIS A 481 5.45 -3.42 9.72
C HIS A 481 4.52 -2.21 9.74
N VAL A 482 3.46 -2.24 10.56
CA VAL A 482 2.58 -1.09 10.78
C VAL A 482 2.95 -0.44 12.12
N VAL A 483 3.20 0.87 12.10
CA VAL A 483 3.54 1.64 13.31
C VAL A 483 2.91 3.03 13.34
N GLY A 484 2.76 3.60 14.53
CA GLY A 484 2.46 5.03 14.69
C GLY A 484 3.69 5.90 14.42
N LYS A 485 3.48 7.15 13.99
CA LYS A 485 4.55 8.12 13.70
C LYS A 485 5.52 8.38 14.85
N ASP A 486 5.08 8.19 16.10
CA ASP A 486 5.90 8.35 17.31
C ASP A 486 7.08 7.37 17.39
N ILE A 487 6.96 6.20 16.76
CA ILE A 487 7.97 5.15 16.85
C ILE A 487 8.70 4.87 15.53
N LEU A 488 8.59 5.81 14.58
CA LEU A 488 9.20 5.72 13.25
C LEU A 488 10.73 5.56 13.33
N LYS A 489 11.41 6.36 14.15
CA LYS A 489 12.89 6.32 14.23
C LYS A 489 13.42 4.96 14.66
N PHE A 490 12.74 4.28 15.59
CA PHE A 490 13.14 2.97 16.08
C PHE A 490 13.03 1.91 14.97
N HIS A 491 11.94 1.95 14.18
CA HIS A 491 11.69 0.96 13.13
C HIS A 491 12.41 1.25 11.81
N ALA A 492 12.67 2.53 11.52
CA ALA A 492 13.29 2.93 10.27
C ALA A 492 14.82 3.03 10.37
N ILE A 493 15.38 3.25 11.56
CA ILE A 493 16.83 3.47 11.75
C ILE A 493 17.44 2.35 12.61
N TYR A 494 16.97 2.16 13.84
CA TYR A 494 17.60 1.23 14.78
C TYR A 494 17.38 -0.21 14.35
N TRP A 495 16.14 -0.54 14.00
CA TRP A 495 15.76 -1.89 13.59
C TRP A 495 16.57 -2.41 12.40
N PRO A 496 16.60 -1.74 11.23
CA PRO A 496 17.42 -2.21 10.12
C PRO A 496 18.92 -2.25 10.45
N ALA A 497 19.44 -1.35 11.30
CA ALA A 497 20.84 -1.41 11.74
C ALA A 497 21.13 -2.67 12.58
N PHE A 498 20.24 -3.03 13.52
CA PHE A 498 20.38 -4.27 14.28
C PHE A 498 20.32 -5.51 13.37
N LEU A 499 19.39 -5.53 12.41
CA LEU A 499 19.28 -6.61 11.44
C LEU A 499 20.53 -6.70 10.53
N MET A 500 21.07 -5.57 10.09
CA MET A 500 22.30 -5.48 9.31
C MET A 500 23.53 -5.98 10.07
N SER A 501 23.59 -5.79 11.39
CA SER A 501 24.63 -6.35 12.27
C SER A 501 24.43 -7.86 12.45
N ALA A 502 23.19 -8.28 12.66
CA ALA A 502 22.81 -9.69 12.80
C ALA A 502 22.81 -10.48 11.46
N ASP A 503 23.21 -9.89 10.34
CA ASP A 503 23.13 -10.47 8.99
C ASP A 503 21.75 -11.07 8.65
N LEU A 504 20.67 -10.37 9.02
CA LEU A 504 19.30 -10.79 8.73
C LEU A 504 18.69 -9.96 7.58
N PRO A 505 17.82 -10.56 6.74
CA PRO A 505 17.04 -9.81 5.74
C PRO A 505 16.25 -8.66 6.36
N LEU A 506 16.13 -7.56 5.62
CA LEU A 506 15.43 -6.34 6.07
C LEU A 506 13.94 -6.40 5.71
N PRO A 507 13.07 -5.69 6.46
CA PRO A 507 11.63 -5.62 6.15
C PRO A 507 11.36 -5.04 4.76
N GLU A 508 10.35 -5.54 4.05
CA GLU A 508 10.00 -5.02 2.73
C GLU A 508 9.38 -3.62 2.82
N ARG A 509 8.55 -3.38 3.84
CA ARG A 509 7.84 -2.11 4.04
C ARG A 509 7.55 -1.79 5.50
N LEU A 510 7.74 -0.52 5.84
CA LEU A 510 7.30 0.12 7.07
C LEU A 510 6.18 1.12 6.76
N VAL A 511 4.96 0.83 7.21
CA VAL A 511 3.80 1.71 7.14
C VAL A 511 3.73 2.52 8.43
N THR A 512 3.76 3.84 8.31
CA THR A 512 3.71 4.76 9.45
C THR A 512 2.48 5.65 9.37
N HIS A 513 1.55 5.51 10.33
CA HIS A 513 0.30 6.28 10.35
C HIS A 513 0.30 7.45 11.36
N GLY A 514 -0.64 8.38 11.19
CA GLY A 514 -0.92 9.46 12.12
C GLY A 514 -1.62 9.02 13.42
N TRP A 515 -1.95 9.98 14.26
CA TRP A 515 -2.71 9.74 15.49
C TRP A 515 -4.20 9.97 15.29
N TRP A 516 -5.01 9.27 16.07
CA TRP A 516 -6.39 9.66 16.29
C TRP A 516 -6.48 10.79 17.31
N THR A 517 -7.17 11.85 16.95
CA THR A 517 -7.50 12.99 17.79
C THR A 517 -8.99 13.01 18.13
N LYS A 518 -9.32 13.73 19.19
CA LYS A 518 -10.69 14.13 19.52
C LYS A 518 -10.65 15.62 19.84
N ASP A 519 -11.48 16.42 19.17
CA ASP A 519 -11.46 17.88 19.25
C ASP A 519 -10.06 18.45 18.94
N HIS A 520 -9.40 17.89 17.92
CA HIS A 520 -8.03 18.22 17.48
C HIS A 520 -6.93 18.01 18.55
N LYS A 521 -7.22 17.28 19.63
CA LYS A 521 -6.22 16.88 20.63
C LYS A 521 -5.95 15.39 20.53
N LYS A 522 -4.66 15.00 20.57
CA LYS A 522 -4.23 13.60 20.59
C LYS A 522 -5.01 12.83 21.66
N ILE A 523 -5.62 11.72 21.28
CA ILE A 523 -6.29 10.85 22.24
C ILE A 523 -5.23 10.20 23.13
N SER A 524 -5.28 10.48 24.43
CA SER A 524 -4.42 9.83 25.41
C SER A 524 -5.10 9.75 26.77
N LYS A 525 -4.81 8.68 27.51
CA LYS A 525 -5.34 8.51 28.87
C LYS A 525 -4.84 9.60 29.82
N SER A 526 -3.59 10.06 29.64
CA SER A 526 -3.02 11.15 30.45
C SER A 526 -3.77 12.48 30.30
N LEU A 527 -4.45 12.71 29.17
CA LEU A 527 -5.25 13.90 28.90
C LEU A 527 -6.75 13.71 29.22
N GLY A 528 -7.18 12.52 29.63
CA GLY A 528 -8.58 12.23 29.97
C GLY A 528 -9.56 12.26 28.79
N ASN A 529 -9.08 12.33 27.54
CA ASN A 529 -9.91 12.39 26.33
C ASN A 529 -9.99 11.05 25.58
N ALA A 530 -9.44 9.98 26.14
CA ALA A 530 -9.56 8.64 25.57
C ALA A 530 -10.97 8.09 25.72
N PHE A 531 -11.51 7.56 24.62
CA PHE A 531 -12.74 6.78 24.63
C PHE A 531 -12.42 5.30 24.46
N ASP A 532 -13.33 4.48 24.95
CA ASP A 532 -13.26 3.04 24.80
C ASP A 532 -13.73 2.64 23.39
N PRO A 533 -12.84 2.07 22.55
CA PRO A 533 -13.21 1.64 21.20
C PRO A 533 -14.27 0.53 21.21
N VAL A 534 -14.30 -0.34 22.22
CA VAL A 534 -15.27 -1.43 22.33
C VAL A 534 -16.66 -0.86 22.60
N GLU A 535 -16.78 0.14 23.47
CA GLU A 535 -18.06 0.78 23.74
C GLU A 535 -18.60 1.49 22.50
N LYS A 536 -17.74 2.16 21.72
CA LYS A 536 -18.16 2.76 20.45
C LYS A 536 -18.54 1.72 19.39
N ALA A 537 -17.87 0.58 19.41
CA ALA A 537 -18.20 -0.56 18.55
C ALA A 537 -19.56 -1.19 18.94
N LYS A 538 -19.91 -1.24 20.22
CA LYS A 538 -21.25 -1.66 20.68
C LYS A 538 -22.34 -0.66 20.31
N GLU A 539 -22.03 0.63 20.39
CA GLU A 539 -22.98 1.71 20.09
C GLU A 539 -23.35 1.77 18.59
N PHE A 540 -22.35 1.74 17.71
CA PHE A 540 -22.56 1.96 16.28
C PHE A 540 -22.38 0.71 15.40
N GLY A 541 -21.93 -0.40 15.98
CA GLY A 541 -21.57 -1.63 15.28
C GLY A 541 -20.07 -1.72 14.98
N ILE A 542 -19.49 -2.90 15.25
CA ILE A 542 -18.05 -3.16 15.13
C ILE A 542 -17.53 -2.84 13.72
N ASP A 543 -18.14 -3.44 12.69
CA ASP A 543 -17.71 -3.25 11.30
C ASP A 543 -17.92 -1.81 10.82
N ALA A 544 -18.93 -1.10 11.34
CA ALA A 544 -19.15 0.30 11.02
C ALA A 544 -18.05 1.20 11.60
N LEU A 545 -17.61 0.92 12.84
CA LEU A 545 -16.46 1.60 13.44
C LEU A 545 -15.18 1.29 12.66
N LYS A 546 -14.91 0.02 12.32
CA LYS A 546 -13.74 -0.37 11.52
C LYS A 546 -13.72 0.37 10.18
N TYR A 547 -14.83 0.36 9.45
CA TYR A 547 -14.97 1.11 8.21
C TYR A 547 -14.69 2.60 8.41
N PHE A 548 -15.29 3.23 9.42
CA PHE A 548 -15.07 4.65 9.71
C PHE A 548 -13.58 4.97 9.90
N LEU A 549 -12.89 4.21 10.73
CA LEU A 549 -11.47 4.46 11.03
C LEU A 549 -10.60 4.34 9.76
N LEU A 550 -10.84 3.32 8.93
CA LEU A 550 -10.08 3.10 7.70
C LEU A 550 -10.43 4.09 6.58
N ARG A 551 -11.66 4.61 6.59
CA ARG A 551 -12.22 5.45 5.53
C ARG A 551 -12.00 6.94 5.77
N GLU A 552 -12.03 7.39 7.03
CA GLU A 552 -11.94 8.80 7.41
C GLU A 552 -10.49 9.31 7.34
N SER A 553 -9.52 8.53 7.84
CA SER A 553 -8.12 8.95 7.90
C SER A 553 -7.23 8.21 6.89
N ASN A 554 -6.35 8.94 6.21
CA ASN A 554 -5.21 8.34 5.52
C ASN A 554 -4.04 8.14 6.51
N PHE A 555 -2.93 7.55 6.07
CA PHE A 555 -1.75 7.36 6.93
C PHE A 555 -0.85 8.60 7.08
N GLN A 556 -1.04 9.63 6.26
CA GLN A 556 -0.25 10.86 6.31
C GLN A 556 -0.71 11.76 7.46
N ASP A 557 -2.02 11.95 7.56
CA ASP A 557 -2.67 12.91 8.43
C ASP A 557 -3.05 12.31 9.78
N ASP A 558 -3.20 13.17 10.78
CA ASP A 558 -3.90 12.81 12.01
C ASP A 558 -5.42 12.81 11.73
N GLY A 559 -6.11 11.75 12.16
CA GLY A 559 -7.55 11.61 11.97
C GLY A 559 -8.31 12.11 13.19
N ASP A 560 -9.35 12.92 13.01
CA ASP A 560 -10.19 13.38 14.12
C ASP A 560 -11.46 12.52 14.22
N TYR A 561 -11.68 11.93 15.40
CA TYR A 561 -12.89 11.17 15.69
C TYR A 561 -13.99 12.12 16.17
N SER A 562 -15.16 12.07 15.52
CA SER A 562 -16.39 12.65 16.04
C SER A 562 -17.60 11.73 15.76
N ASP A 563 -18.51 11.61 16.73
CA ASP A 563 -19.74 10.83 16.55
C ASP A 563 -20.57 11.37 15.37
N ARG A 564 -20.49 12.69 15.09
CA ARG A 564 -21.12 13.30 13.92
C ARG A 564 -20.61 12.72 12.60
N ASN A 565 -19.29 12.67 12.40
CA ASN A 565 -18.71 12.14 11.17
C ASN A 565 -18.91 10.62 11.07
N MET A 566 -18.86 9.92 12.21
CA MET A 566 -19.17 8.49 12.31
C MET A 566 -20.58 8.19 11.78
N VAL A 567 -21.59 8.86 12.33
CA VAL A 567 -22.99 8.70 11.92
C VAL A 567 -23.20 9.12 10.45
N ALA A 568 -22.51 10.16 9.98
CA ALA A 568 -22.60 10.58 8.58
C ALA A 568 -22.12 9.48 7.61
N ARG A 569 -21.00 8.81 7.91
CA ARG A 569 -20.50 7.69 7.08
C ARG A 569 -21.36 6.45 7.20
N LEU A 570 -21.78 6.09 8.41
CA LEU A 570 -22.69 4.97 8.65
C LEU A 570 -23.98 5.15 7.84
N ASN A 571 -24.61 6.32 7.92
CA ASN A 571 -25.87 6.57 7.23
C ASN A 571 -25.70 6.71 5.72
N GLY A 572 -24.76 7.53 5.24
CA GLY A 572 -24.64 7.90 3.83
C GLY A 572 -23.92 6.86 2.97
N GLU A 573 -22.91 6.18 3.51
CA GLU A 573 -22.14 5.18 2.77
C GLU A 573 -22.67 3.77 3.09
N LEU A 574 -22.62 3.34 4.37
CA LEU A 574 -22.96 1.95 4.72
C LEU A 574 -24.45 1.63 4.55
N ALA A 575 -25.35 2.46 5.08
CA ALA A 575 -26.79 2.22 4.97
C ALA A 575 -27.33 2.61 3.58
N ASP A 576 -27.10 3.86 3.14
CA ASP A 576 -27.72 4.39 1.92
C ASP A 576 -27.15 3.84 0.62
N THR A 577 -25.85 3.51 0.59
CA THR A 577 -25.22 2.97 -0.62
C THR A 577 -25.19 1.44 -0.59
N LEU A 578 -24.52 0.83 0.39
CA LEU A 578 -24.33 -0.62 0.43
C LEU A 578 -25.61 -1.36 0.89
N GLY A 579 -26.13 -1.04 2.08
CA GLY A 579 -27.30 -1.71 2.65
C GLY A 579 -28.57 -1.60 1.80
N ASN A 580 -28.80 -0.43 1.19
CA ASN A 580 -29.90 -0.20 0.26
C ASN A 580 -29.77 -1.08 -1.00
N LEU A 581 -28.56 -1.18 -1.57
CA LEU A 581 -28.33 -1.99 -2.75
C LEU A 581 -28.56 -3.48 -2.48
N VAL A 582 -28.08 -3.99 -1.34
CA VAL A 582 -28.36 -5.36 -0.88
C VAL A 582 -29.87 -5.59 -0.79
N SER A 583 -30.57 -4.69 -0.09
CA SER A 583 -32.02 -4.78 0.12
C SER A 583 -32.79 -4.82 -1.20
N ARG A 584 -32.38 -4.05 -2.22
CA ARG A 584 -33.01 -4.04 -3.55
C ARG A 584 -32.80 -5.35 -4.31
N CYS A 585 -31.62 -5.96 -4.21
CA CYS A 585 -31.30 -7.21 -4.90
C CYS A 585 -32.06 -8.42 -4.36
N VAL A 586 -32.29 -8.44 -3.04
CA VAL A 586 -32.94 -9.57 -2.34
C VAL A 586 -34.42 -9.34 -2.04
N ALA A 587 -34.97 -8.18 -2.39
CA ALA A 587 -36.37 -7.84 -2.14
C ALA A 587 -37.31 -8.83 -2.87
N PRO A 588 -38.23 -9.51 -2.17
CA PRO A 588 -39.17 -10.45 -2.81
C PRO A 588 -40.08 -9.82 -3.87
N LYS A 589 -40.27 -8.48 -3.81
CA LYS A 589 -41.06 -7.72 -4.80
C LYS A 589 -40.30 -7.47 -6.10
N ILE A 590 -38.98 -7.64 -6.10
CA ILE A 590 -38.11 -7.44 -7.26
C ILE A 590 -37.57 -8.79 -7.72
N ASN A 591 -36.87 -9.52 -6.85
CA ASN A 591 -36.37 -10.87 -7.12
C ASN A 591 -37.43 -11.91 -6.68
N VAL A 592 -38.49 -12.04 -7.48
CA VAL A 592 -39.69 -12.83 -7.16
C VAL A 592 -39.39 -14.32 -6.97
N ASP A 593 -38.44 -14.85 -7.73
CA ASP A 593 -38.10 -16.28 -7.73
C ASP A 593 -37.05 -16.65 -6.66
N GLY A 594 -36.48 -15.64 -5.98
CA GLY A 594 -35.47 -15.82 -4.94
C GLY A 594 -34.21 -16.52 -5.43
N VAL A 595 -33.74 -16.17 -6.63
CA VAL A 595 -32.57 -16.79 -7.27
C VAL A 595 -31.69 -15.75 -7.96
N TRP A 596 -30.48 -16.15 -8.32
CA TRP A 596 -29.66 -15.48 -9.32
C TRP A 596 -30.30 -15.72 -10.70
N PRO A 597 -30.82 -14.71 -11.40
CA PRO A 597 -31.52 -14.92 -12.66
C PRO A 597 -30.55 -15.15 -13.83
N GLU A 598 -31.03 -15.78 -14.90
CA GLU A 598 -30.30 -15.88 -16.16
C GLU A 598 -30.30 -14.51 -16.87
N PRO A 599 -29.13 -13.94 -17.21
CA PRO A 599 -29.07 -12.70 -17.97
C PRO A 599 -29.44 -12.94 -19.45
N ALA A 600 -30.23 -12.03 -20.02
CA ALA A 600 -30.38 -11.87 -21.47
C ALA A 600 -29.21 -11.06 -22.06
N GLU A 601 -29.28 -10.69 -23.35
CA GLU A 601 -28.23 -9.90 -24.01
C GLU A 601 -27.90 -8.59 -23.28
N TYR A 602 -26.60 -8.33 -23.15
CA TYR A 602 -26.08 -7.11 -22.53
C TYR A 602 -26.09 -5.93 -23.52
N ASN A 603 -26.69 -4.82 -23.11
CA ASN A 603 -26.59 -3.56 -23.84
C ASN A 603 -25.29 -2.80 -23.47
N GLU A 604 -25.05 -1.66 -24.12
CA GLU A 604 -23.82 -0.87 -23.89
C GLU A 604 -23.70 -0.31 -22.46
N SER A 605 -24.81 0.02 -21.81
CA SER A 605 -24.81 0.47 -20.40
C SER A 605 -24.38 -0.68 -19.48
N ASP A 606 -24.89 -1.89 -19.71
CA ASP A 606 -24.50 -3.10 -18.97
C ASP A 606 -23.00 -3.39 -19.15
N LYS A 607 -22.52 -3.38 -20.40
CA LYS A 607 -21.10 -3.65 -20.72
C LYS A 607 -20.18 -2.62 -20.07
N THR A 608 -20.58 -1.35 -20.04
CA THR A 608 -19.81 -0.28 -19.37
C THR A 608 -19.67 -0.56 -17.88
N LEU A 609 -20.76 -0.96 -17.22
CA LEU A 609 -20.72 -1.32 -15.80
C LEU A 609 -19.89 -2.60 -15.56
N ILE A 610 -20.07 -3.63 -16.38
CA ILE A 610 -19.29 -4.88 -16.30
C ILE A 610 -17.80 -4.62 -16.47
N ALA A 611 -17.40 -3.71 -17.37
CA ALA A 611 -16.00 -3.31 -17.51
C ALA A 611 -15.45 -2.68 -16.22
N SER A 612 -16.21 -1.80 -15.57
CA SER A 612 -15.84 -1.24 -14.26
C SER A 612 -15.71 -2.32 -13.17
N LEU A 613 -16.60 -3.32 -13.17
CA LEU A 613 -16.51 -4.46 -12.24
C LEU A 613 -15.23 -5.29 -12.44
N ASN A 614 -14.89 -5.60 -13.69
CA ASN A 614 -13.67 -6.35 -14.01
C ASN A 614 -12.38 -5.56 -13.69
N ASN A 615 -12.40 -4.23 -13.84
CA ASN A 615 -11.26 -3.38 -13.54
C ASN A 615 -11.05 -3.16 -12.02
N LEU A 616 -12.11 -3.26 -11.22
CA LEU A 616 -12.07 -2.98 -9.78
C LEU A 616 -11.03 -3.83 -9.05
N ALA A 617 -10.92 -5.11 -9.41
CA ALA A 617 -10.01 -6.05 -8.77
C ALA A 617 -8.54 -5.59 -8.83
N GLY A 618 -8.07 -5.15 -10.00
CA GLY A 618 -6.70 -4.67 -10.17
C GLY A 618 -6.45 -3.37 -9.41
N THR A 619 -7.42 -2.46 -9.38
CA THR A 619 -7.33 -1.20 -8.61
C THR A 619 -7.27 -1.46 -7.11
N VAL A 620 -8.13 -2.34 -6.59
CA VAL A 620 -8.20 -2.67 -5.17
C VAL A 620 -6.97 -3.45 -4.71
N ASP A 621 -6.51 -4.44 -5.49
CA ASP A 621 -5.28 -5.19 -5.21
C ASP A 621 -4.06 -4.26 -5.13
N HIS A 622 -3.94 -3.31 -6.06
CA HIS A 622 -2.89 -2.31 -6.02
C HIS A 622 -2.91 -1.49 -4.72
N TYR A 623 -4.08 -1.00 -4.31
CA TYR A 623 -4.19 -0.19 -3.09
C TYR A 623 -3.92 -1.00 -1.82
N TYR A 624 -4.43 -2.24 -1.71
CA TYR A 624 -4.10 -3.08 -0.55
C TYR A 624 -2.62 -3.49 -0.50
N CYS A 625 -1.97 -3.70 -1.65
CA CYS A 625 -0.55 -4.03 -1.73
C CYS A 625 0.38 -2.82 -1.50
N LEU A 626 -0.10 -1.58 -1.71
CA LEU A 626 0.54 -0.32 -1.29
C LEU A 626 0.24 0.09 0.17
N PRO A 627 -0.42 -0.79 0.92
CA PRO A 627 -1.36 -0.51 2.02
C PRO A 627 -2.21 0.77 2.04
N ASP A 628 -2.64 1.37 0.93
CA ASP A 628 -3.58 2.50 0.94
C ASP A 628 -5.05 2.04 1.08
N ILE A 629 -5.41 1.60 2.28
CA ILE A 629 -6.74 1.03 2.57
C ILE A 629 -7.86 2.06 2.33
N GLN A 630 -7.61 3.35 2.57
CA GLN A 630 -8.61 4.40 2.33
C GLN A 630 -9.01 4.45 0.86
N HIS A 631 -8.03 4.46 -0.06
CA HIS A 631 -8.31 4.50 -1.48
C HIS A 631 -8.90 3.19 -2.00
N ALA A 632 -8.53 2.04 -1.43
CA ALA A 632 -9.22 0.78 -1.71
C ALA A 632 -10.72 0.88 -1.40
N LEU A 633 -11.08 1.39 -0.21
CA LEU A 633 -12.48 1.58 0.18
C LEU A 633 -13.19 2.63 -0.71
N ILE A 634 -12.53 3.72 -1.07
CA ILE A 634 -13.10 4.73 -2.00
C ILE A 634 -13.42 4.08 -3.36
N ALA A 635 -12.48 3.33 -3.94
CA ALA A 635 -12.67 2.68 -5.23
C ALA A 635 -13.83 1.67 -5.22
N ILE A 636 -13.97 0.90 -4.15
CA ILE A 636 -15.11 -0.03 -3.99
C ILE A 636 -16.42 0.76 -3.91
N PHE A 637 -16.46 1.85 -3.13
CA PHE A 637 -17.66 2.67 -2.98
C PHE A 637 -18.04 3.48 -4.23
N ASP A 638 -17.09 3.83 -5.10
CA ASP A 638 -17.36 4.40 -6.42
C ASP A 638 -18.16 3.41 -7.30
N VAL A 639 -17.78 2.13 -7.28
CA VAL A 639 -18.50 1.08 -8.00
C VAL A 639 -19.87 0.82 -7.37
N LEU A 640 -19.98 0.80 -6.03
CA LEU A 640 -21.28 0.67 -5.35
C LEU A 640 -22.25 1.82 -5.67
N ARG A 641 -21.75 3.05 -5.81
CA ARG A 641 -22.56 4.19 -6.29
C ARG A 641 -23.01 3.99 -7.74
N SER A 642 -22.12 3.49 -8.59
CA SER A 642 -22.43 3.19 -10.00
C SER A 642 -23.50 2.10 -10.12
N LEU A 643 -23.42 1.05 -9.30
CA LEU A 643 -24.45 0.00 -9.20
C LEU A 643 -25.81 0.57 -8.77
N ASN A 644 -25.84 1.44 -7.76
CA ASN A 644 -27.08 2.10 -7.33
C ASN A 644 -27.69 2.99 -8.42
N ALA A 645 -26.86 3.74 -9.16
CA ALA A 645 -27.29 4.54 -10.29
C ALA A 645 -27.88 3.66 -11.40
N TYR A 646 -27.20 2.58 -11.77
CA TYR A 646 -27.65 1.61 -12.76
C TYR A 646 -29.00 0.95 -12.38
N VAL A 647 -29.17 0.54 -11.13
CA VAL A 647 -30.46 0.03 -10.62
C VAL A 647 -31.55 1.08 -10.73
N THR A 648 -31.24 2.33 -10.43
CA THR A 648 -32.21 3.43 -10.47
C THR A 648 -32.64 3.76 -11.90
N GLU A 649 -31.68 3.80 -12.84
CA GLU A 649 -31.92 4.03 -14.26
C GLU A 649 -32.81 2.94 -14.89
N ASN A 650 -32.53 1.67 -14.57
CA ASN A 650 -33.27 0.53 -15.12
C ASN A 650 -34.62 0.30 -14.42
N ALA A 651 -34.86 0.91 -13.26
CA ALA A 651 -36.11 0.85 -12.50
C ALA A 651 -36.72 -0.57 -12.41
N PRO A 652 -36.05 -1.56 -11.76
CA PRO A 652 -36.45 -2.97 -11.78
C PRO A 652 -37.84 -3.22 -11.18
N TRP A 653 -38.33 -2.33 -10.30
CA TRP A 653 -39.70 -2.35 -9.77
C TRP A 653 -40.79 -2.15 -10.84
N LYS A 654 -40.45 -1.58 -12.01
CA LYS A 654 -41.32 -1.54 -13.19
C LYS A 654 -41.13 -2.79 -14.05
N LEU A 655 -39.87 -3.19 -14.28
CA LEU A 655 -39.51 -4.33 -15.12
C LEU A 655 -40.14 -5.64 -14.68
N VAL A 656 -40.33 -5.85 -13.37
CA VAL A 656 -41.01 -7.05 -12.82
C VAL A 656 -42.39 -7.30 -13.42
N LYS A 657 -43.08 -6.25 -13.90
CA LYS A 657 -44.39 -6.34 -14.56
C LYS A 657 -44.33 -6.25 -16.08
N THR A 658 -43.26 -5.68 -16.63
CA THR A 658 -43.21 -5.31 -18.06
C THR A 658 -42.23 -6.16 -18.88
N ASP A 659 -41.05 -6.46 -18.35
CA ASP A 659 -39.99 -7.16 -19.08
C ASP A 659 -39.12 -7.99 -18.12
N LYS A 660 -39.46 -9.28 -18.03
CA LYS A 660 -38.75 -10.23 -17.16
C LYS A 660 -37.35 -10.56 -17.64
N ALA A 661 -37.11 -10.56 -18.96
CA ALA A 661 -35.80 -10.86 -19.52
C ALA A 661 -34.82 -9.74 -19.18
N ARG A 662 -35.24 -8.48 -19.37
CA ARG A 662 -34.42 -7.32 -18.97
C ARG A 662 -34.21 -7.26 -17.46
N LEU A 663 -35.23 -7.57 -16.66
CA LEU A 663 -35.09 -7.66 -15.20
C LEU A 663 -34.00 -8.67 -14.81
N GLY A 664 -33.97 -9.84 -15.47
CA GLY A 664 -32.95 -10.87 -15.25
C GLY A 664 -31.53 -10.34 -15.47
N THR A 665 -31.28 -9.67 -16.60
CA THR A 665 -29.98 -9.03 -16.88
C THR A 665 -29.61 -8.00 -15.81
N VAL A 666 -30.53 -7.10 -15.46
CA VAL A 666 -30.29 -6.02 -14.49
C VAL A 666 -29.96 -6.57 -13.10
N LEU A 667 -30.73 -7.55 -12.64
CA LEU A 667 -30.50 -8.20 -11.35
C LEU A 667 -29.18 -8.97 -11.33
N TYR A 668 -28.90 -9.77 -12.36
CA TYR A 668 -27.67 -10.55 -12.42
C TYR A 668 -26.43 -9.66 -12.39
N VAL A 669 -26.40 -8.59 -13.20
CA VAL A 669 -25.28 -7.63 -13.22
C VAL A 669 -25.11 -6.95 -11.85
N THR A 670 -26.22 -6.56 -11.23
CA THR A 670 -26.19 -5.89 -9.92
C THR A 670 -25.71 -6.82 -8.81
N MET A 671 -26.18 -8.07 -8.80
CA MET A 671 -25.81 -9.07 -7.79
C MET A 671 -24.35 -9.49 -7.93
N GLU A 672 -23.84 -9.69 -9.16
CA GLU A 672 -22.41 -9.94 -9.40
C GLU A 672 -21.56 -8.74 -8.97
N GLY A 673 -21.97 -7.51 -9.30
CA GLY A 673 -21.25 -6.31 -8.86
C GLY A 673 -21.21 -6.17 -7.34
N LEU A 674 -22.33 -6.44 -6.67
CA LEU A 674 -22.41 -6.44 -5.21
C LEU A 674 -21.53 -7.53 -4.59
N ARG A 675 -21.51 -8.75 -5.17
CA ARG A 675 -20.61 -9.83 -4.74
C ARG A 675 -19.14 -9.41 -4.84
N ILE A 676 -18.71 -8.84 -5.96
CA ILE A 676 -17.32 -8.42 -6.16
C ILE A 676 -16.95 -7.32 -5.17
N CYS A 677 -17.78 -6.28 -5.04
CA CYS A 677 -17.54 -5.21 -4.07
C CYS A 677 -17.48 -5.75 -2.63
N ASP A 678 -18.43 -6.60 -2.25
CA ASP A 678 -18.50 -7.17 -0.90
C ASP A 678 -17.30 -8.08 -0.60
N MET A 679 -16.81 -8.82 -1.59
CA MET A 679 -15.58 -9.61 -1.47
C MET A 679 -14.38 -8.76 -1.09
N PHE A 680 -14.25 -7.59 -1.70
CA PHE A 680 -13.20 -6.64 -1.37
C PHE A 680 -13.45 -5.84 -0.08
N LEU A 681 -14.67 -5.88 0.47
CA LEU A 681 -15.00 -5.29 1.78
C LEU A 681 -14.85 -6.27 2.94
N GLN A 682 -14.80 -7.59 2.70
CA GLN A 682 -14.55 -8.61 3.72
C GLN A 682 -13.38 -8.27 4.66
N PRO A 683 -12.24 -7.71 4.19
CA PRO A 683 -11.14 -7.35 5.08
C PRO A 683 -11.47 -6.24 6.08
N ALA A 684 -12.31 -5.27 5.69
CA ALA A 684 -12.66 -4.11 6.52
C ALA A 684 -13.95 -4.34 7.35
N MET A 685 -14.88 -5.14 6.84
CA MET A 685 -16.19 -5.42 7.43
C MET A 685 -16.52 -6.92 7.38
N PRO A 686 -15.74 -7.78 8.06
CA PRO A 686 -15.83 -9.23 7.89
C PRO A 686 -17.18 -9.82 8.28
N GLN A 687 -17.83 -9.29 9.32
CA GLN A 687 -19.12 -9.80 9.79
C GLN A 687 -20.24 -9.39 8.83
N LYS A 688 -20.26 -8.13 8.40
CA LYS A 688 -21.27 -7.59 7.50
C LYS A 688 -21.12 -8.10 6.07
N ALA A 689 -19.90 -8.31 5.61
CA ALA A 689 -19.66 -8.95 4.32
C ALA A 689 -20.15 -10.41 4.34
N LYS A 690 -19.92 -11.15 5.43
CA LYS A 690 -20.51 -12.48 5.58
C LYS A 690 -22.04 -12.44 5.53
N GLU A 691 -22.69 -11.52 6.24
CA GLU A 691 -24.15 -11.34 6.21
C GLU A 691 -24.66 -11.03 4.79
N ILE A 692 -23.94 -10.20 4.02
CA ILE A 692 -24.29 -9.86 2.64
C ILE A 692 -24.14 -11.08 1.72
N MET A 693 -23.01 -11.80 1.79
CA MET A 693 -22.80 -13.03 1.02
C MET A 693 -23.83 -14.12 1.35
N ASP A 694 -24.22 -14.25 2.62
CA ASP A 694 -25.27 -15.17 3.06
C ASP A 694 -26.64 -14.74 2.50
N ALA A 695 -26.98 -13.45 2.57
CA ALA A 695 -28.23 -12.92 2.00
C ALA A 695 -28.30 -13.11 0.47
N LEU A 696 -27.18 -12.98 -0.23
CA LEU A 696 -27.08 -13.25 -1.66
C LEU A 696 -27.01 -14.75 -1.99
N GLY A 697 -26.79 -15.62 -1.01
CA GLY A 697 -26.63 -17.07 -1.24
C GLY A 697 -25.36 -17.43 -2.02
N VAL A 698 -24.29 -16.63 -1.88
CA VAL A 698 -23.00 -16.88 -2.54
C VAL A 698 -22.35 -18.11 -1.88
N PRO A 699 -22.02 -19.18 -2.64
CA PRO A 699 -21.35 -20.36 -2.11
C PRO A 699 -20.02 -20.01 -1.41
N GLU A 700 -19.66 -20.69 -0.32
CA GLU A 700 -18.42 -20.41 0.42
C GLU A 700 -17.17 -20.48 -0.44
N ALA A 701 -17.10 -21.44 -1.36
CA ALA A 701 -15.99 -21.63 -2.29
C ALA A 701 -15.77 -20.45 -3.26
N THR A 702 -16.76 -19.57 -3.43
CA THR A 702 -16.68 -18.40 -4.32
C THR A 702 -16.55 -17.07 -3.57
N ARG A 703 -16.28 -17.11 -2.25
CA ARG A 703 -16.11 -15.90 -1.41
C ARG A 703 -14.67 -15.44 -1.30
N ILE A 704 -13.71 -16.29 -1.64
CA ILE A 704 -12.26 -16.05 -1.56
C ILE A 704 -11.58 -16.62 -2.80
N GLY A 705 -10.33 -16.26 -3.07
CA GLY A 705 -9.56 -16.73 -4.23
C GLY A 705 -9.63 -15.79 -5.42
N MET A 706 -8.49 -15.57 -6.07
CA MET A 706 -8.38 -14.68 -7.23
C MET A 706 -9.21 -15.13 -8.43
N GLU A 707 -9.50 -16.43 -8.54
CA GLU A 707 -10.39 -17.00 -9.54
C GLU A 707 -11.82 -16.45 -9.45
N ASN A 708 -12.21 -15.88 -8.30
CA ASN A 708 -13.51 -15.29 -8.07
C ASN A 708 -13.54 -13.77 -8.27
N TYR A 709 -12.44 -13.14 -8.66
CA TYR A 709 -12.35 -11.69 -8.94
C TYR A 709 -13.12 -11.24 -10.19
N PRO A 710 -13.16 -12.02 -11.29
CA PRO A 710 -13.89 -11.62 -12.49
C PRO A 710 -15.41 -11.58 -12.31
N PHE A 711 -16.09 -10.91 -13.24
CA PHE A 711 -17.54 -10.96 -13.41
C PHE A 711 -18.02 -12.31 -13.94
N GLY A 712 -19.19 -12.77 -13.49
CA GLY A 712 -19.90 -13.95 -14.00
C GLY A 712 -19.58 -15.25 -13.27
N VAL A 713 -19.19 -15.17 -11.99
CA VAL A 713 -18.77 -16.35 -11.20
C VAL A 713 -19.96 -17.15 -10.69
N VAL A 714 -20.98 -16.49 -10.14
CA VAL A 714 -22.13 -17.20 -9.56
C VAL A 714 -23.05 -17.67 -10.66
N LYS A 715 -23.36 -18.97 -10.65
CA LYS A 715 -24.23 -19.60 -11.66
C LYS A 715 -25.66 -19.11 -11.53
N PRO A 716 -26.34 -18.75 -12.63
CA PRO A 716 -27.79 -18.58 -12.64
C PRO A 716 -28.52 -19.80 -12.06
N GLY A 717 -29.66 -19.54 -11.41
CA GLY A 717 -30.43 -20.54 -10.67
C GLY A 717 -29.99 -20.76 -9.22
N THR A 718 -28.83 -20.21 -8.80
CA THR A 718 -28.40 -20.24 -7.39
C THR A 718 -29.45 -19.56 -6.51
N LYS A 719 -29.81 -20.18 -5.38
CA LYS A 719 -30.82 -19.65 -4.44
C LYS A 719 -30.22 -18.55 -3.57
N ILE A 720 -30.93 -17.44 -3.39
CA ILE A 720 -30.53 -16.41 -2.44
C ILE A 720 -30.93 -16.81 -1.01
N GLY A 721 -30.20 -16.33 0.00
CA GLY A 721 -30.61 -16.48 1.41
C GLY A 721 -31.73 -15.51 1.80
N GLY A 722 -31.79 -14.34 1.16
CA GLY A 722 -32.74 -13.27 1.48
C GLY A 722 -32.38 -12.54 2.78
N LEU A 723 -33.27 -11.64 3.19
CA LEU A 723 -33.24 -11.00 4.51
C LEU A 723 -34.50 -11.37 5.28
N ALA A 724 -34.38 -11.60 6.58
CA ALA A 724 -35.55 -11.83 7.43
C ALA A 724 -36.45 -10.58 7.47
N GLU A 725 -37.73 -10.76 7.82
CA GLU A 725 -38.68 -9.65 7.90
C GLU A 725 -38.20 -8.58 8.90
N GLY A 726 -38.07 -7.34 8.44
CA GLY A 726 -37.56 -6.22 9.25
C GLY A 726 -36.03 -6.18 9.43
N GLN A 727 -35.28 -7.16 8.92
CA GLN A 727 -33.83 -7.17 8.98
C GLN A 727 -33.22 -6.18 7.97
N VAL A 728 -32.27 -5.37 8.43
CA VAL A 728 -31.44 -4.51 7.58
C VAL A 728 -29.96 -4.79 7.86
N ILE A 729 -29.11 -4.65 6.84
CA ILE A 729 -27.66 -4.85 7.01
C ILE A 729 -27.07 -3.76 7.90
N PHE A 730 -27.39 -2.50 7.62
CA PHE A 730 -26.98 -1.33 8.38
C PHE A 730 -28.19 -0.48 8.74
N GLN A 731 -28.46 -0.35 10.04
CA GLN A 731 -29.53 0.50 10.56
C GLN A 731 -29.03 1.94 10.65
N LYS A 732 -29.81 2.91 10.16
CA LYS A 732 -29.49 4.33 10.31
C LYS A 732 -29.59 4.76 11.77
N VAL A 733 -28.67 5.65 12.17
CA VAL A 733 -28.62 6.23 13.52
C VAL A 733 -28.91 7.73 13.45
N ALA A 734 -29.70 8.23 14.39
CA ALA A 734 -29.92 9.67 14.57
C ALA A 734 -28.94 10.21 15.61
N LEU A 735 -28.36 11.39 15.35
CA LEU A 735 -27.59 12.09 16.38
C LEU A 735 -28.56 12.59 17.47
N PRO A 736 -28.17 12.54 18.75
CA PRO A 736 -28.94 13.20 19.80
C PRO A 736 -29.06 14.69 19.45
N ALA A 737 -30.26 15.25 19.59
CA ALA A 737 -30.47 16.68 19.35
C ALA A 737 -29.53 17.46 20.27
N GLU A 738 -28.76 18.41 19.72
CA GLU A 738 -28.01 19.36 20.54
C GLU A 738 -29.01 20.00 21.49
N GLU A 739 -28.81 19.85 22.80
CA GLU A 739 -29.53 20.63 23.80
C GLU A 739 -29.25 22.09 23.48
N GLY A 740 -30.23 22.75 22.85
CA GLY A 740 -30.11 24.14 22.48
C GLY A 740 -29.73 24.93 23.72
N ASN A 741 -28.62 25.66 23.65
CA ASN A 741 -28.32 26.73 24.58
C ASN A 741 -29.54 27.66 24.61
N SER A 742 -30.41 27.47 25.59
CA SER A 742 -31.42 28.44 25.96
C SER A 742 -30.66 29.66 26.47
N VAL A 743 -30.41 30.61 25.57
CA VAL A 743 -30.06 31.97 25.95
C VAL A 743 -31.17 32.43 26.89
N PRO A 744 -30.88 32.85 28.15
CA PRO A 744 -31.91 33.39 29.01
C PRO A 744 -32.47 34.64 28.32
N GLU A 745 -33.76 34.66 28.02
CA GLU A 745 -34.44 35.88 27.62
C GLU A 745 -34.22 36.93 28.70
N SER A 746 -33.35 37.89 28.41
CA SER A 746 -33.22 39.11 29.20
C SER A 746 -34.58 39.81 29.22
N GLY A 747 -35.20 39.85 30.39
CA GLY A 747 -36.52 40.41 30.60
C GLY A 747 -36.67 41.81 29.99
N LYS A 748 -37.62 41.94 29.07
CA LYS A 748 -38.25 43.23 28.80
C LYS A 748 -39.11 43.59 30.02
N LYS A 749 -38.56 44.46 30.87
CA LYS A 749 -39.38 45.37 31.68
C LYS A 749 -40.15 46.26 30.71
N SER A 750 -41.48 46.16 30.69
CA SER A 750 -42.34 47.30 30.37
C SER A 750 -42.91 47.84 31.67
N LEU A 751 -43.08 49.16 31.71
CA LEU A 751 -43.96 49.86 32.65
C LEU A 751 -45.32 49.16 32.81
#